data_AF-A0A137Q7C7-F1
#
_entry.id   AF-A0A137Q7C7-F1
#
_cell.length_a   1.000
_cell.length_b   1.000
_cell.length_c   1.000
_cell.angle_alpha   90.00
_cell.angle_beta   90.00
_cell.angle_gamma   90.00
#
_symmetry.space_group_name_H-M   'P 1'
#
loop_
_entity.id
_entity.type
_entity.pdbx_description
1 polymer ?
#
loop_
_entity_poly.entity_id
_entity_poly.type
_entity_poly.pdbx_seq_one_letter_code
_entity_poly.pdbx_strand_id
1 'polypeptide(L)'
;MDSPPLELNLVQGGDPSEQEIYNYTDRGSPARLNLVQGGDPSEGGSYKDVAYSDISYVEIFPPVGISRFGDSEKEYFLAPEVPGRTDPPAGITNFRDSDQKIRRQAVRFRVYAYKADGTPLGEINNKVKYNSSQKYSLKWTVHVANKKAANTTFHSRHASPPITALRNPNVQADLELDKRTNLIVDPKGQKFPPESGPSNFVNLKGQFQGSRAVKTDVYLGQLQADNAGRLIFVPGTGHAKSVLDPNNTQPEIISEFDSTDWIDTACDGWVKVEVTADTNMKTSQHYATVVSGPPNFAWGINAPTTLYNIMEDIYWRQKKPPPKVEYDFSKDIWPVLNSAASASWTNNTALQGHGPSSNGHFSSDAVIAILKDRDPTKRNDLKTRIFERLRKPDYEDPSQADARFMPRLSGDDGDMPDPGTFPSRLQPDIKRFAALTKLQYERFRAWKGDGQALPPNWSPEPTQTKLEAVDRKDQPDFLTRAILESTVGDPLLPGIEMYWSAKSSSVYDFKDPTLRLKPPFRVNHGDPMRSPGPIKPGHLTRGLSLPWQCDFMLCETHWWPHIRPDNVVPKAVYENTMGKSGAHEQFDTATRMRSLWTRGFRAHIGLGQTRTTTDIPWFASTDMVRFWNYLGIVRKHKKTYPERREITANYFTHFSTAQVLNPRSSLLSNYEVLTLLQELESTHLERSKAAVRIKKEEEAAGAPHTHSNPIPDISENIRTIQVEAIQYLSSDYLPTTSQSPSGISQLVKDLSPYDLTKAEKLQIVNMAPTTPVELYVIVEELEDRLGDAMDSILSTIQSSLSSPAPTPTHAPAINGSNTANMQQKQLSILSTIQSSLSSPAPTLTHPPAINGSNTNMQQKQSLFLKEPTSGAGGWEDMDADAIIDDVDFVDHGEGTGIEGDLDVEEDYE
;
A
#
# COMPACT_ATOMS: atom_id res chain seq x y z
N MET A 1 39.41 9.13 24.12
CA MET A 1 40.00 7.80 23.93
C MET A 1 39.00 6.78 24.44
N ASP A 2 38.81 5.75 23.63
CA ASP A 2 38.07 4.51 23.87
C ASP A 2 36.56 4.59 23.98
N SER A 3 35.93 4.89 22.85
CA SER A 3 34.65 4.28 22.46
C SER A 3 34.67 4.14 20.93
N PRO A 4 34.49 2.92 20.38
CA PRO A 4 34.60 2.71 18.94
C PRO A 4 33.46 3.43 18.22
N PRO A 5 33.67 3.85 16.95
CA PRO A 5 32.59 4.39 16.15
C PRO A 5 31.48 3.34 16.00
N LEU A 6 30.24 3.77 16.19
CA LEU A 6 29.05 3.00 15.84
C LEU A 6 29.05 2.79 14.32
N GLU A 7 29.69 1.70 13.88
CA GLU A 7 29.29 1.03 12.66
C GLU A 7 27.78 0.81 12.76
N LEU A 8 27.03 1.34 11.80
CA LEU A 8 25.75 0.76 11.46
C LEU A 8 26.06 -0.70 11.11
N ASN A 9 25.92 -1.57 12.10
CA ASN A 9 25.56 -2.94 11.87
C ASN A 9 24.23 -2.89 11.10
N LEU A 10 24.32 -2.80 9.76
CA LEU A 10 23.65 -3.79 8.93
C LEU A 10 23.74 -5.06 9.76
N VAL A 11 22.61 -5.54 10.27
CA VAL A 11 22.57 -6.93 10.71
C VAL A 11 23.19 -7.67 9.54
N GLN A 12 24.38 -8.22 9.77
CA GLN A 12 25.00 -9.17 8.88
C GLN A 12 24.01 -10.33 8.79
N GLY A 13 22.98 -10.19 7.95
CA GLY A 13 22.65 -11.28 7.06
C GLY A 13 23.95 -11.48 6.32
N GLY A 14 24.70 -12.51 6.71
CA GLY A 14 25.92 -12.87 6.03
C GLY A 14 25.61 -12.83 4.54
N ASP A 15 26.46 -12.13 3.80
CA ASP A 15 26.43 -12.18 2.34
C ASP A 15 26.50 -13.68 2.02
N PRO A 16 25.38 -14.31 1.61
CA PRO A 16 25.42 -15.72 1.34
C PRO A 16 26.38 -15.81 0.16
N SER A 17 27.41 -16.65 0.28
CA SER A 17 28.31 -16.88 -0.86
C SER A 17 27.45 -17.13 -2.10
N GLU A 18 27.81 -16.61 -3.27
CA GLU A 18 27.02 -16.83 -4.50
C GLU A 18 26.62 -18.31 -4.65
N GLN A 19 27.47 -19.24 -4.19
CA GLN A 19 27.17 -20.67 -4.13
C GLN A 19 26.03 -21.11 -3.21
N GLU A 20 25.78 -20.47 -2.06
CA GLU A 20 24.60 -20.75 -1.21
C GLU A 20 23.30 -20.22 -1.84
N ILE A 21 23.39 -19.12 -2.59
CA ILE A 21 22.26 -18.52 -3.32
C ILE A 21 21.86 -19.39 -4.52
N TYR A 22 22.84 -19.95 -5.24
CA TYR A 22 22.60 -20.81 -6.40
C TYR A 22 22.30 -22.29 -6.05
N ASN A 23 22.62 -22.77 -4.84
CA ASN A 23 22.47 -24.18 -4.46
C ASN A 23 21.28 -24.49 -3.55
N TYR A 24 20.17 -23.74 -3.60
CA TYR A 24 18.92 -24.27 -3.06
C TYR A 24 18.36 -25.35 -3.99
N THR A 25 18.90 -26.54 -3.83
CA THR A 25 18.30 -27.75 -4.33
C THR A 25 17.45 -28.31 -3.21
N ASP A 26 16.22 -28.76 -3.50
CA ASP A 26 15.41 -29.63 -2.62
C ASP A 26 16.14 -30.98 -2.41
N ARG A 27 17.40 -30.97 -1.95
CA ARG A 27 18.25 -32.14 -1.70
C ARG A 27 17.82 -32.72 -0.35
N GLY A 28 16.68 -33.39 -0.37
CA GLY A 28 16.13 -34.08 0.79
C GLY A 28 14.62 -33.95 0.86
N SER A 29 13.98 -34.87 1.58
CA SER A 29 12.59 -34.68 1.97
C SER A 29 12.52 -33.65 3.10
N PRO A 30 11.67 -32.60 2.99
CA PRO A 30 11.54 -31.60 4.04
C PRO A 30 11.25 -32.24 5.40
N ALA A 31 11.89 -31.73 6.45
CA ALA A 31 11.62 -32.13 7.82
C ALA A 31 10.28 -31.56 8.31
N ARG A 32 9.76 -32.12 9.40
CA ARG A 32 8.56 -31.59 10.07
C ARG A 32 8.85 -30.20 10.62
N LEU A 33 8.09 -29.19 10.18
CA LEU A 33 8.13 -27.88 10.84
C LEU A 33 7.36 -27.91 12.17
N ASN A 34 7.81 -27.11 13.13
CA ASN A 34 7.18 -26.93 14.43
C ASN A 34 6.30 -25.68 14.45
N LEU A 35 5.22 -25.72 15.22
CA LEU A 35 4.50 -24.50 15.57
C LEU A 35 5.42 -23.66 16.47
N VAL A 36 5.53 -22.36 16.17
CA VAL A 36 6.26 -21.41 17.02
C VAL A 36 5.79 -21.51 18.48
N GLN A 37 6.72 -21.42 19.43
CA GLN A 37 6.41 -21.55 20.86
C GLN A 37 5.32 -20.55 21.29
N GLY A 38 4.29 -21.04 21.99
CA GLY A 38 3.12 -20.22 22.39
C GLY A 38 2.23 -19.79 21.22
N GLY A 39 2.42 -20.36 20.03
CA GLY A 39 1.74 -19.99 18.80
C GLY A 39 0.36 -20.62 18.58
N ASP A 40 -0.17 -21.42 19.52
CA ASP A 40 -1.51 -21.99 19.42
C ASP A 40 -2.54 -21.09 20.15
N PRO A 41 -3.38 -20.33 19.44
CA PRO A 41 -4.40 -19.49 20.07
C PRO A 41 -5.50 -20.30 20.78
N SER A 42 -5.56 -21.61 20.57
CA SER A 42 -6.51 -22.53 21.20
C SER A 42 -5.90 -23.36 22.33
N GLU A 43 -4.67 -23.06 22.75
CA GLU A 43 -4.05 -23.73 23.88
C GLU A 43 -4.92 -23.59 25.14
N GLY A 44 -5.13 -24.70 25.86
CA GLY A 44 -6.02 -24.74 27.02
C GLY A 44 -7.51 -24.60 26.70
N GLY A 45 -7.92 -24.62 25.42
CA GLY A 45 -9.32 -24.59 25.02
C GLY A 45 -10.15 -25.73 25.62
N SER A 46 -11.35 -25.42 26.08
CA SER A 46 -12.33 -26.40 26.57
C SER A 46 -13.39 -26.66 25.50
N TYR A 47 -13.82 -27.92 25.40
CA TYR A 47 -14.80 -28.35 24.40
C TYR A 47 -15.96 -29.02 25.12
N LYS A 48 -17.19 -28.71 24.70
CA LYS A 48 -18.38 -29.38 25.24
C LYS A 48 -18.59 -30.70 24.50
N ASP A 49 -19.04 -31.70 25.24
CA ASP A 49 -19.44 -32.99 24.67
C ASP A 49 -20.63 -32.80 23.71
N VAL A 50 -20.64 -33.59 22.63
CA VAL A 50 -21.67 -33.58 21.59
C VAL A 50 -22.07 -35.02 21.29
N ALA A 51 -23.28 -35.41 21.71
CA ALA A 51 -23.79 -36.75 21.51
C ALA A 51 -23.89 -37.10 20.02
N TYR A 52 -23.42 -38.29 19.63
CA TYR A 52 -23.43 -38.73 18.23
C TYR A 52 -24.84 -38.72 17.62
N SER A 53 -25.84 -39.11 18.41
CA SER A 53 -27.25 -39.16 18.02
C SER A 53 -27.85 -37.81 17.62
N ASP A 54 -27.27 -36.72 18.11
CA ASP A 54 -27.76 -35.36 17.84
C ASP A 54 -27.23 -34.81 16.51
N ILE A 55 -26.14 -35.41 16.00
CA ILE A 55 -25.46 -34.96 14.79
C ILE A 55 -26.21 -35.48 13.57
N SER A 56 -26.77 -34.58 12.77
CA SER A 56 -27.27 -34.90 11.44
C SER A 56 -26.10 -34.95 10.45
N TYR A 57 -25.36 -33.85 10.35
CA TYR A 57 -24.22 -33.71 9.43
C TYR A 57 -23.08 -32.91 10.05
N VAL A 58 -21.92 -32.94 9.38
CA VAL A 58 -20.71 -32.19 9.77
C VAL A 58 -20.17 -31.39 8.60
N GLU A 59 -19.46 -30.30 8.90
CA GLU A 59 -18.87 -29.39 7.92
C GLU A 59 -17.48 -28.93 8.36
N ILE A 60 -16.62 -28.59 7.39
CA ILE A 60 -15.25 -28.13 7.63
C ILE A 60 -15.19 -26.61 7.56
N PHE A 61 -14.49 -26.00 8.53
CA PHE A 61 -14.24 -24.55 8.58
C PHE A 61 -12.76 -24.23 8.81
N PRO A 62 -12.21 -23.16 8.20
CA PRO A 62 -12.86 -22.33 7.18
C PRO A 62 -13.16 -23.13 5.90
N PRO A 63 -14.19 -22.75 5.12
CA PRO A 63 -14.53 -23.44 3.88
C PRO A 63 -13.47 -23.24 2.78
N VAL A 64 -12.76 -22.11 2.82
CA VAL A 64 -11.59 -21.83 1.99
C VAL A 64 -10.48 -21.35 2.91
N GLY A 65 -9.47 -22.20 3.12
CA GLY A 65 -8.32 -21.91 3.95
C GLY A 65 -7.17 -21.29 3.15
N ILE A 66 -6.55 -20.24 3.70
CA ILE A 66 -5.42 -19.54 3.08
C ILE A 66 -4.15 -19.82 3.87
N SER A 67 -3.17 -20.43 3.20
CA SER A 67 -1.83 -20.63 3.72
C SER A 67 -0.85 -19.73 2.99
N ARG A 68 0.25 -19.32 3.65
CA ARG A 68 1.22 -18.39 3.06
C ARG A 68 2.64 -18.89 3.18
N PHE A 69 3.39 -18.73 2.10
CA PHE A 69 4.78 -19.19 1.99
C PHE A 69 5.69 -18.56 3.05
N GLY A 70 6.84 -19.19 3.24
CA GLY A 70 7.92 -18.77 4.13
C GLY A 70 9.10 -19.71 3.93
N ASP A 71 10.31 -19.17 3.92
CA ASP A 71 11.54 -19.94 3.68
C ASP A 71 12.09 -20.61 4.95
N SER A 72 11.41 -20.50 6.09
CA SER A 72 11.74 -21.29 7.28
C SER A 72 11.55 -22.78 7.00
N GLU A 73 12.52 -23.57 7.43
CA GLU A 73 12.49 -25.04 7.45
C GLU A 73 12.23 -25.58 8.86
N LYS A 74 12.10 -24.69 9.86
CA LYS A 74 11.98 -25.06 11.28
C LYS A 74 10.61 -24.75 11.84
N GLU A 75 10.03 -23.61 11.49
CA GLU A 75 8.90 -23.05 12.20
C GLU A 75 7.78 -22.51 11.30
N TYR A 76 6.55 -22.66 11.76
CA TYR A 76 5.37 -22.03 11.20
C TYR A 76 4.54 -21.37 12.31
N PHE A 77 3.60 -20.52 11.90
CA PHE A 77 2.55 -20.00 12.77
C PHE A 77 1.17 -20.22 12.16
N LEU A 78 0.12 -20.16 12.99
CA LEU A 78 -1.25 -20.37 12.54
C LEU A 78 -1.86 -19.10 11.95
N ALA A 79 -2.67 -19.28 10.91
CA ALA A 79 -3.46 -18.23 10.30
C ALA A 79 -4.55 -17.68 11.25
N PRO A 80 -5.10 -16.48 10.99
CA PRO A 80 -6.13 -15.88 11.84
C PRO A 80 -7.41 -16.72 11.93
N GLU A 81 -7.96 -16.82 13.15
CA GLU A 81 -9.24 -17.48 13.43
C GLU A 81 -10.27 -16.53 14.06
N VAL A 82 -9.88 -15.26 14.28
CA VAL A 82 -10.76 -14.20 14.79
C VAL A 82 -10.65 -13.00 13.83
N PRO A 83 -11.77 -12.49 13.28
CA PRO A 83 -11.76 -11.40 12.31
C PRO A 83 -11.54 -10.04 12.98
N GLY A 84 -11.19 -9.04 12.17
CA GLY A 84 -10.95 -7.65 12.54
C GLY A 84 -9.63 -7.40 13.28
N ARG A 85 -8.79 -8.42 13.45
CA ARG A 85 -7.54 -8.31 14.23
C ARG A 85 -6.43 -7.71 13.38
N THR A 86 -5.77 -6.67 13.91
CA THR A 86 -4.58 -6.07 13.26
C THR A 86 -3.26 -6.72 13.69
N ASP A 87 -3.25 -7.38 14.85
CA ASP A 87 -2.12 -8.18 15.31
C ASP A 87 -2.19 -9.60 14.73
N PRO A 88 -1.04 -10.23 14.43
CA PRO A 88 -0.99 -11.63 14.04
C PRO A 88 -1.46 -12.53 15.21
N PRO A 89 -1.90 -13.77 14.90
CA PRO A 89 -2.43 -14.69 15.90
C PRO A 89 -1.44 -15.02 17.01
N ALA A 90 -1.98 -15.35 18.20
CA ALA A 90 -1.20 -15.74 19.38
C ALA A 90 -0.14 -14.71 19.84
N GLY A 91 -0.27 -13.43 19.46
CA GLY A 91 0.63 -12.37 19.89
C GLY A 91 2.04 -12.48 19.31
N ILE A 92 2.19 -13.18 18.18
CA ILE A 92 3.47 -13.31 17.48
C ILE A 92 3.97 -11.92 17.11
N THR A 93 5.22 -11.61 17.45
CA THR A 93 5.83 -10.30 17.14
C THR A 93 7.03 -10.39 16.21
N ASN A 94 7.54 -11.61 16.01
CA ASN A 94 8.61 -11.91 15.08
C ASN A 94 8.08 -12.87 14.01
N PHE A 95 8.18 -12.48 12.75
CA PHE A 95 7.77 -13.32 11.62
C PHE A 95 8.92 -14.17 11.07
N ARG A 96 10.13 -13.99 11.62
CA ARG A 96 11.31 -14.77 11.28
C ARG A 96 11.68 -15.72 12.41
N ASP A 97 12.24 -16.88 12.06
CA ASP A 97 12.78 -17.84 13.02
C ASP A 97 14.18 -17.43 13.53
N SER A 98 14.84 -18.33 14.25
CA SER A 98 16.20 -18.11 14.77
C SER A 98 17.25 -17.84 13.68
N ASP A 99 17.01 -18.33 12.47
CA ASP A 99 17.93 -18.26 11.33
C ASP A 99 17.59 -17.08 10.42
N GLN A 100 16.73 -16.18 10.89
CA GLN A 100 16.19 -15.05 10.14
C GLN A 100 15.37 -15.46 8.90
N LYS A 101 14.88 -16.70 8.81
CA LYS A 101 14.01 -17.17 7.74
C LYS A 101 12.55 -16.88 8.06
N ILE A 102 11.76 -16.49 7.06
CA ILE A 102 10.33 -16.17 7.21
C ILE A 102 9.56 -17.44 7.59
N ARG A 103 8.87 -17.40 8.74
CA ARG A 103 7.98 -18.46 9.20
C ARG A 103 6.80 -18.61 8.25
N ARG A 104 6.41 -19.85 7.97
CA ARG A 104 5.23 -20.13 7.13
C ARG A 104 3.93 -19.84 7.87
N GLN A 105 2.92 -19.33 7.18
CA GLN A 105 1.56 -19.26 7.74
C GLN A 105 0.79 -20.52 7.37
N ALA A 106 0.51 -21.35 8.36
CA ALA A 106 -0.28 -22.58 8.20
C ALA A 106 -1.75 -22.32 8.47
N VAL A 107 -2.64 -22.99 7.73
CA VAL A 107 -4.07 -22.95 7.99
C VAL A 107 -4.52 -24.17 8.77
N ARG A 108 -5.37 -23.95 9.78
CA ARG A 108 -5.99 -24.99 10.59
C ARG A 108 -7.44 -25.20 10.18
N PHE A 109 -7.82 -26.44 9.93
CA PHE A 109 -9.20 -26.83 9.62
C PHE A 109 -9.87 -27.48 10.82
N ARG A 110 -11.09 -27.04 11.12
CA ARG A 110 -11.95 -27.50 12.20
C ARG A 110 -13.20 -28.16 11.62
N VAL A 111 -13.82 -29.03 12.41
CA VAL A 111 -15.08 -29.69 12.03
C VAL A 111 -16.20 -29.20 12.94
N TYR A 112 -17.34 -28.81 12.38
CA TYR A 112 -18.53 -28.42 13.14
C TYR A 112 -19.67 -29.38 12.87
N ALA A 113 -20.37 -29.79 13.93
CA ALA A 113 -21.55 -30.62 13.85
C ALA A 113 -22.83 -29.79 13.84
N TYR A 114 -23.84 -30.30 13.14
CA TYR A 114 -25.13 -29.64 12.97
C TYR A 114 -26.29 -30.62 13.15
N LYS A 115 -27.39 -30.09 13.67
CA LYS A 115 -28.71 -30.74 13.58
C LYS A 115 -29.27 -30.61 12.16
N ALA A 116 -30.32 -31.37 11.85
CA ALA A 116 -30.96 -31.36 10.53
C ALA A 116 -31.57 -30.00 10.15
N ASP A 117 -31.92 -29.16 11.12
CA ASP A 117 -32.44 -27.79 10.90
C ASP A 117 -31.33 -26.74 10.68
N GLY A 118 -30.06 -27.17 10.68
CA GLY A 118 -28.89 -26.32 10.57
C GLY A 118 -28.44 -25.65 11.87
N THR A 119 -28.99 -26.04 13.02
CA THR A 119 -28.50 -25.56 14.32
C THR A 119 -27.10 -26.13 14.58
N PRO A 120 -26.07 -25.27 14.79
CA PRO A 120 -24.73 -25.73 15.13
C PRO A 120 -24.69 -26.31 16.55
N LEU A 121 -24.11 -27.50 16.69
CA LEU A 121 -23.88 -28.18 17.97
C LEU A 121 -22.52 -27.82 18.60
N GLY A 122 -21.60 -27.33 17.77
CA GLY A 122 -20.24 -26.95 18.14
C GLY A 122 -19.19 -27.72 17.37
N GLU A 123 -17.93 -27.44 17.69
CA GLU A 123 -16.78 -28.11 17.10
C GLU A 123 -16.71 -29.59 17.53
N ILE A 124 -16.39 -30.48 16.58
CA ILE A 124 -16.04 -31.88 16.81
C ILE A 124 -14.54 -32.07 16.62
N ASN A 125 -13.89 -32.67 17.62
CA ASN A 125 -12.45 -32.94 17.62
C ASN A 125 -12.11 -34.13 18.54
N ASN A 126 -10.84 -34.55 18.58
CA ASN A 126 -10.38 -35.71 19.36
C ASN A 126 -10.43 -35.51 20.89
N LYS A 127 -10.84 -34.34 21.38
CA LYS A 127 -11.07 -34.05 22.81
C LYS A 127 -12.55 -34.10 23.20
N VAL A 128 -13.47 -33.98 22.24
CA VAL A 128 -14.92 -33.99 22.45
C VAL A 128 -15.42 -35.42 22.63
N LYS A 129 -16.23 -35.66 23.68
CA LYS A 129 -16.88 -36.96 23.86
C LYS A 129 -18.21 -37.04 23.12
N TYR A 130 -18.51 -38.22 22.60
CA TYR A 130 -19.82 -38.54 22.01
C TYR A 130 -20.73 -39.38 22.90
N ASN A 131 -20.18 -39.89 24.01
CA ASN A 131 -20.91 -40.54 25.09
C ASN A 131 -20.18 -40.29 26.43
N SER A 132 -20.49 -41.05 27.47
CA SER A 132 -19.95 -40.84 28.83
C SER A 132 -18.41 -40.89 28.91
N SER A 133 -17.73 -41.59 27.99
CA SER A 133 -16.27 -41.79 28.08
C SER A 133 -15.50 -41.71 26.76
N GLN A 134 -16.13 -42.00 25.62
CA GLN A 134 -15.45 -42.14 24.34
C GLN A 134 -15.45 -40.85 23.52
N LYS A 135 -14.37 -40.63 22.76
CA LYS A 135 -14.09 -39.41 22.01
C LYS A 135 -14.07 -39.66 20.51
N TYR A 136 -14.41 -38.64 19.74
CA TYR A 136 -14.34 -38.69 18.29
C TYR A 136 -12.93 -38.93 17.77
N SER A 137 -12.85 -39.47 16.56
CA SER A 137 -11.61 -39.62 15.80
C SER A 137 -11.76 -38.97 14.42
N LEU A 138 -10.80 -38.13 14.04
CA LEU A 138 -10.82 -37.37 12.80
C LEU A 138 -9.77 -37.92 11.82
N LYS A 139 -10.22 -38.33 10.64
CA LYS A 139 -9.36 -38.76 9.54
C LYS A 139 -9.49 -37.80 8.37
N TRP A 140 -8.36 -37.23 7.96
CA TRP A 140 -8.32 -36.19 6.93
C TRP A 140 -7.81 -36.74 5.60
N THR A 141 -8.34 -36.23 4.50
CA THR A 141 -7.81 -36.45 3.15
C THR A 141 -7.69 -35.10 2.44
N VAL A 142 -6.53 -34.83 1.85
CA VAL A 142 -6.24 -33.58 1.15
C VAL A 142 -5.69 -33.91 -0.23
N HIS A 143 -6.17 -33.20 -1.25
CA HIS A 143 -5.61 -33.28 -2.60
C HIS A 143 -5.40 -31.88 -3.14
N VAL A 144 -4.13 -31.47 -3.24
CA VAL A 144 -3.69 -30.22 -3.86
C VAL A 144 -2.90 -30.50 -5.13
N ALA A 145 -2.83 -29.54 -6.04
CA ALA A 145 -1.92 -29.59 -7.17
C ALA A 145 -1.44 -28.18 -7.56
N ASN A 146 -0.30 -28.10 -8.24
CA ASN A 146 0.12 -26.91 -8.99
C ASN A 146 -0.10 -27.20 -10.49
N LYS A 147 -0.92 -26.37 -11.14
CA LYS A 147 -1.22 -26.46 -12.58
C LYS A 147 -0.85 -25.21 -13.36
N LYS A 148 -0.08 -24.28 -12.78
CA LYS A 148 0.30 -23.03 -13.44
C LYS A 148 0.99 -23.25 -14.78
N ALA A 149 1.97 -24.16 -14.83
CA ALA A 149 2.77 -24.40 -16.03
C ALA A 149 1.98 -25.11 -17.15
N ALA A 150 0.94 -25.86 -16.80
CA ALA A 150 0.07 -26.57 -17.74
C ALA A 150 -1.04 -25.69 -18.34
N ASN A 151 -1.26 -24.49 -17.79
CA ASN A 151 -2.34 -23.59 -18.16
C ASN A 151 -2.06 -22.84 -19.48
N THR A 152 -2.99 -21.99 -19.89
CA THR A 152 -2.76 -20.96 -20.92
C THR A 152 -1.83 -19.86 -20.40
N THR A 153 -1.23 -19.08 -21.31
CA THR A 153 -0.59 -17.80 -20.99
C THR A 153 -1.60 -16.87 -20.32
N PHE A 154 -1.09 -15.89 -19.58
CA PHE A 154 -1.93 -14.97 -18.83
C PHE A 154 -2.74 -14.07 -19.76
N HIS A 155 -4.01 -13.86 -19.38
CA HIS A 155 -4.91 -12.94 -20.04
C HIS A 155 -5.87 -12.32 -19.02
N SER A 156 -6.26 -11.06 -19.23
CA SER A 156 -7.27 -10.39 -18.40
C SER A 156 -8.62 -11.10 -18.50
N ARG A 157 -9.49 -10.88 -17.52
CA ARG A 157 -10.86 -11.42 -17.53
C ARG A 157 -11.71 -10.93 -18.70
N HIS A 158 -11.29 -9.84 -19.35
CA HIS A 158 -11.97 -9.20 -20.48
C HIS A 158 -11.36 -9.60 -21.84
N ALA A 159 -10.23 -10.29 -21.83
CA ALA A 159 -9.61 -10.83 -23.03
C ALA A 159 -10.30 -12.15 -23.46
N SER A 160 -10.31 -12.40 -24.77
CA SER A 160 -10.79 -13.67 -25.37
C SER A 160 -9.64 -14.37 -26.08
N PRO A 161 -8.65 -14.91 -25.35
CA PRO A 161 -7.49 -15.53 -25.97
C PRO A 161 -7.84 -16.86 -26.65
N PRO A 162 -7.17 -17.21 -27.76
CA PRO A 162 -7.34 -18.53 -28.35
C PRO A 162 -6.79 -19.60 -27.41
N ILE A 163 -7.43 -20.77 -27.37
CA ILE A 163 -7.00 -21.91 -26.53
C ILE A 163 -5.58 -22.40 -26.85
N THR A 164 -5.03 -22.02 -28.00
CA THR A 164 -3.65 -22.29 -28.44
C THR A 164 -2.59 -21.47 -27.71
N ALA A 165 -2.98 -20.46 -26.94
CA ALA A 165 -2.06 -19.63 -26.15
C ALA A 165 -1.63 -20.39 -24.88
N LEU A 166 -0.89 -21.49 -25.04
CA LEU A 166 -0.44 -22.37 -23.95
C LEU A 166 0.83 -21.82 -23.29
N ARG A 167 0.92 -21.92 -21.95
CA ARG A 167 2.24 -21.94 -21.29
C ARG A 167 2.98 -23.20 -21.71
N ASN A 168 4.30 -23.12 -21.83
CA ASN A 168 5.15 -24.23 -22.25
C ASN A 168 4.66 -24.90 -23.55
N PRO A 169 4.45 -24.15 -24.65
CA PRO A 169 3.74 -24.63 -25.83
C PRO A 169 4.40 -25.84 -26.51
N ASN A 170 5.68 -26.12 -26.23
CA ASN A 170 6.41 -27.26 -26.79
C ASN A 170 6.26 -28.56 -25.98
N VAL A 171 5.51 -28.56 -24.87
CA VAL A 171 5.36 -29.72 -23.98
C VAL A 171 3.90 -30.17 -23.98
N GLN A 172 3.62 -31.35 -24.55
CA GLN A 172 2.27 -31.95 -24.58
C GLN A 172 1.20 -30.99 -25.13
N ALA A 173 1.50 -30.29 -26.22
CA ALA A 173 0.67 -29.23 -26.79
C ALA A 173 -0.68 -29.71 -27.34
N ASP A 174 -0.73 -30.98 -27.72
CA ASP A 174 -1.89 -31.70 -28.27
C ASP A 174 -2.86 -32.20 -27.19
N LEU A 175 -2.51 -32.04 -25.91
CA LEU A 175 -3.33 -32.48 -24.79
C LEU A 175 -4.10 -31.32 -24.16
N GLU A 176 -5.33 -31.61 -23.72
CA GLU A 176 -6.10 -30.75 -22.82
C GLU A 176 -5.30 -30.33 -21.59
N LEU A 177 -5.54 -29.13 -21.05
CA LEU A 177 -4.74 -28.53 -19.96
C LEU A 177 -4.54 -29.48 -18.76
N ASP A 178 -5.59 -30.17 -18.32
CA ASP A 178 -5.53 -31.10 -17.19
C ASP A 178 -4.78 -32.42 -17.48
N LYS A 179 -4.48 -32.71 -18.76
CA LYS A 179 -3.79 -33.92 -19.22
C LYS A 179 -2.30 -33.69 -19.51
N ARG A 180 -1.82 -32.44 -19.41
CA ARG A 180 -0.41 -32.07 -19.60
C ARG A 180 0.44 -32.44 -18.38
N THR A 181 0.50 -33.73 -18.04
CA THR A 181 1.06 -34.26 -16.80
C THR A 181 2.54 -33.95 -16.57
N ASN A 182 3.31 -33.64 -17.61
CA ASN A 182 4.71 -33.24 -17.47
C ASN A 182 4.87 -31.83 -16.86
N LEU A 183 3.78 -31.06 -16.87
CA LEU A 183 3.72 -29.67 -16.38
C LEU A 183 2.89 -29.52 -15.09
N ILE A 184 2.39 -30.62 -14.52
CA ILE A 184 1.51 -30.60 -13.34
C ILE A 184 2.23 -31.24 -12.17
N VAL A 185 2.35 -30.51 -11.07
CA VAL A 185 2.80 -31.07 -9.79
C VAL A 185 1.57 -31.54 -9.02
N ASP A 186 1.40 -32.86 -8.92
CA ASP A 186 0.23 -33.47 -8.27
C ASP A 186 0.66 -34.61 -7.32
N PRO A 187 0.74 -34.34 -6.00
CA PRO A 187 0.97 -35.34 -4.96
C PRO A 187 -0.16 -36.36 -4.79
N LYS A 188 -1.25 -36.25 -5.55
CA LYS A 188 -2.48 -37.06 -5.40
C LYS A 188 -3.18 -36.83 -4.06
N GLY A 189 -4.29 -37.55 -3.84
CA GLY A 189 -5.03 -37.51 -2.59
C GLY A 189 -4.25 -38.18 -1.45
N GLN A 190 -3.75 -37.36 -0.52
CA GLN A 190 -2.99 -37.80 0.63
C GLN A 190 -3.89 -37.92 1.86
N LYS A 191 -3.74 -39.00 2.62
CA LYS A 191 -4.49 -39.27 3.86
C LYS A 191 -3.62 -38.95 5.07
N PHE A 192 -4.18 -38.25 6.05
CA PHE A 192 -3.57 -38.09 7.36
C PHE A 192 -4.29 -39.00 8.37
N PRO A 193 -3.64 -40.05 8.92
CA PRO A 193 -4.31 -41.01 9.78
C PRO A 193 -4.74 -40.40 11.13
N PRO A 194 -5.83 -40.90 11.73
CA PRO A 194 -6.26 -40.45 13.05
C PRO A 194 -5.30 -40.84 14.19
N GLU A 195 -4.56 -41.94 14.03
CA GLU A 195 -3.58 -42.44 15.01
C GLU A 195 -2.23 -41.72 14.92
N SER A 196 -2.08 -40.89 13.90
CA SER A 196 -0.91 -40.04 13.73
C SER A 196 -0.98 -38.91 14.74
N GLY A 197 -0.43 -39.16 15.94
CA GLY A 197 -0.26 -38.14 16.97
C GLY A 197 0.47 -36.89 16.46
N PRO A 198 0.52 -35.79 17.25
CA PRO A 198 0.95 -34.46 16.81
C PRO A 198 2.38 -34.41 16.25
N SER A 199 3.23 -35.39 16.56
CA SER A 199 4.60 -35.54 16.05
C SER A 199 4.69 -36.06 14.61
N ASN A 200 3.59 -36.55 14.03
CA ASN A 200 3.56 -37.09 12.68
C ASN A 200 3.26 -36.01 11.63
N PHE A 201 3.72 -36.24 10.41
CA PHE A 201 3.50 -35.35 9.27
C PHE A 201 3.54 -36.12 7.95
N VAL A 202 2.95 -35.57 6.89
CA VAL A 202 3.00 -36.11 5.52
C VAL A 202 3.46 -35.02 4.57
N ASN A 203 4.55 -35.25 3.85
CA ASN A 203 5.02 -34.35 2.79
C ASN A 203 4.18 -34.52 1.52
N LEU A 204 3.72 -33.40 0.96
CA LEU A 204 2.95 -33.34 -0.29
C LEU A 204 3.90 -33.25 -1.48
N LYS A 205 4.56 -34.37 -1.79
CA LYS A 205 5.54 -34.48 -2.87
C LYS A 205 4.89 -34.80 -4.21
N GLY A 206 5.13 -33.96 -5.21
CA GLY A 206 4.84 -34.22 -6.61
C GLY A 206 6.11 -34.14 -7.46
N GLN A 207 5.98 -34.29 -8.77
CA GLN A 207 7.09 -34.20 -9.72
C GLN A 207 6.74 -33.26 -10.86
N PHE A 208 7.70 -32.44 -11.27
CA PHE A 208 7.63 -31.56 -12.43
C PHE A 208 8.68 -31.99 -13.45
N GLN A 209 8.31 -32.13 -14.73
CA GLN A 209 9.22 -32.54 -15.78
C GLN A 209 9.61 -31.37 -16.70
N GLY A 210 8.65 -30.51 -17.06
CA GLY A 210 8.89 -29.47 -18.07
C GLY A 210 9.22 -30.08 -19.43
N SER A 211 10.09 -29.39 -20.18
CA SER A 211 10.62 -29.82 -21.48
C SER A 211 11.70 -30.90 -21.39
N ARG A 212 12.18 -31.21 -20.18
CA ARG A 212 13.31 -32.13 -19.98
C ARG A 212 12.85 -33.59 -19.88
N ALA A 213 13.82 -34.50 -20.02
CA ALA A 213 13.60 -35.93 -19.77
C ALA A 213 13.59 -36.27 -18.26
N VAL A 214 14.25 -35.47 -17.42
CA VAL A 214 14.43 -35.73 -15.99
C VAL A 214 13.35 -35.02 -15.18
N LYS A 215 12.71 -35.75 -14.27
CA LYS A 215 11.74 -35.20 -13.33
C LYS A 215 12.43 -34.56 -12.14
N THR A 216 11.91 -33.42 -11.73
CA THR A 216 12.31 -32.67 -10.54
C THR A 216 11.25 -32.84 -9.46
N ASP A 217 11.66 -33.25 -8.26
CA ASP A 217 10.76 -33.31 -7.12
C ASP A 217 10.36 -31.89 -6.68
N VAL A 218 9.09 -31.74 -6.32
CA VAL A 218 8.51 -30.47 -5.83
C VAL A 218 7.61 -30.77 -4.64
N TYR A 219 7.81 -30.05 -3.54
CA TYR A 219 7.03 -30.20 -2.31
C TYR A 219 6.05 -29.03 -2.17
N LEU A 220 4.76 -29.32 -2.29
CA LEU A 220 3.70 -28.30 -2.22
C LEU A 220 3.32 -27.91 -0.78
N GLY A 221 3.79 -28.68 0.21
CA GLY A 221 3.53 -28.45 1.62
C GLY A 221 3.62 -29.73 2.44
N GLN A 222 3.11 -29.67 3.67
CA GLN A 222 2.99 -30.81 4.57
C GLN A 222 1.64 -30.79 5.30
N LEU A 223 1.11 -31.99 5.56
CA LEU A 223 -0.05 -32.20 6.41
C LEU A 223 0.41 -32.57 7.83
N GLN A 224 -0.16 -31.91 8.83
CA GLN A 224 0.03 -32.23 10.24
C GLN A 224 -1.33 -32.24 10.95
N ALA A 225 -1.35 -32.63 12.23
CA ALA A 225 -2.50 -32.42 13.10
C ALA A 225 -2.10 -31.80 14.44
N ASP A 226 -2.99 -30.98 14.99
CA ASP A 226 -2.82 -30.45 16.35
C ASP A 226 -3.19 -31.48 17.42
N ASN A 227 -3.02 -31.11 18.69
CA ASN A 227 -3.33 -31.96 19.85
C ASN A 227 -4.83 -32.31 20.00
N ALA A 228 -5.71 -31.68 19.21
CA ALA A 228 -7.13 -32.01 19.14
C ALA A 228 -7.49 -32.78 17.85
N GLY A 229 -6.52 -33.17 17.02
CA GLY A 229 -6.75 -33.89 15.76
C GLY A 229 -7.26 -33.00 14.62
N ARG A 230 -7.15 -31.68 14.75
CA ARG A 230 -7.47 -30.74 13.67
C ARG A 230 -6.37 -30.76 12.63
N LEU A 231 -6.74 -30.76 11.36
CA LEU A 231 -5.77 -30.71 10.27
C LEU A 231 -5.06 -29.35 10.26
N ILE A 232 -3.74 -29.39 10.12
CA ILE A 232 -2.90 -28.24 9.81
C ILE A 232 -2.28 -28.47 8.44
N PHE A 233 -2.55 -27.56 7.51
CA PHE A 233 -1.86 -27.50 6.23
C PHE A 233 -0.77 -26.43 6.32
N VAL A 234 0.50 -26.84 6.22
CA VAL A 234 1.64 -25.93 6.14
C VAL A 234 2.09 -25.87 4.68
N PRO A 235 2.20 -24.68 4.05
CA PRO A 235 2.51 -24.58 2.63
C PRO A 235 3.98 -24.90 2.32
N GLY A 236 4.31 -24.98 1.04
CA GLY A 236 5.68 -25.02 0.54
C GLY A 236 6.48 -23.76 0.89
N THR A 237 7.75 -23.72 0.49
CA THR A 237 8.68 -22.63 0.84
C THR A 237 8.40 -21.31 0.12
N GLY A 238 7.65 -21.33 -0.98
CA GLY A 238 7.51 -20.19 -1.89
C GLY A 238 8.64 -20.07 -2.91
N HIS A 239 9.66 -20.93 -2.86
CA HIS A 239 10.74 -20.94 -3.85
C HIS A 239 10.22 -21.30 -5.24
N ALA A 240 10.85 -20.68 -6.24
CA ALA A 240 10.62 -20.95 -7.64
C ALA A 240 11.95 -21.26 -8.35
N LYS A 241 11.88 -22.10 -9.38
CA LYS A 241 13.04 -22.52 -10.17
C LYS A 241 12.65 -22.82 -11.61
N SER A 242 13.56 -22.55 -12.54
CA SER A 242 13.55 -23.12 -13.89
C SER A 242 14.18 -24.51 -13.85
N VAL A 243 13.59 -25.46 -14.57
CA VAL A 243 14.21 -26.78 -14.78
C VAL A 243 15.07 -26.83 -16.02
N LEU A 244 15.00 -25.84 -16.93
CA LEU A 244 15.61 -25.87 -18.25
C LEU A 244 17.12 -26.15 -18.20
N ASP A 245 17.86 -25.39 -17.39
CA ASP A 245 19.30 -25.58 -17.17
C ASP A 245 19.55 -26.04 -15.72
N PRO A 246 20.04 -27.27 -15.48
CA PRO A 246 20.34 -27.75 -14.12
C PRO A 246 21.47 -26.97 -13.44
N ASN A 247 22.32 -26.26 -14.18
CA ASN A 247 23.41 -25.46 -13.64
C ASN A 247 22.97 -24.02 -13.33
N ASN A 248 21.80 -23.61 -13.81
CA ASN A 248 21.22 -22.29 -13.58
C ASN A 248 19.72 -22.41 -13.34
N THR A 249 19.34 -22.71 -12.11
CA THR A 249 17.94 -22.95 -11.73
C THR A 249 17.12 -21.67 -11.54
N GLN A 250 17.74 -20.50 -11.58
CA GLN A 250 17.06 -19.20 -11.48
C GLN A 250 17.68 -18.21 -12.48
N PRO A 251 17.51 -18.48 -13.80
CA PRO A 251 17.96 -17.56 -14.84
C PRO A 251 17.20 -16.24 -14.74
N GLU A 252 17.66 -15.22 -15.46
CA GLU A 252 16.94 -13.96 -15.55
C GLU A 252 15.52 -14.16 -16.09
N ILE A 253 14.55 -13.50 -15.46
CA ILE A 253 13.15 -13.49 -15.88
C ILE A 253 13.03 -12.68 -17.17
N ILE A 254 12.31 -13.23 -18.15
CA ILE A 254 12.07 -12.60 -19.46
C ILE A 254 10.57 -12.38 -19.75
N SER A 255 9.69 -12.76 -18.80
CA SER A 255 8.24 -12.60 -18.90
C SER A 255 7.65 -12.22 -17.55
N GLU A 256 6.69 -11.30 -17.56
CA GLU A 256 5.92 -10.87 -16.39
C GLU A 256 5.07 -12.00 -15.78
N PHE A 257 4.48 -12.85 -16.62
CA PHE A 257 3.50 -13.86 -16.20
C PHE A 257 3.85 -15.29 -16.57
N ASP A 258 4.57 -15.52 -17.67
CA ASP A 258 4.53 -16.77 -18.42
C ASP A 258 5.92 -17.32 -18.71
N SER A 259 6.70 -17.58 -17.65
CA SER A 259 8.06 -18.11 -17.81
C SER A 259 8.05 -19.62 -18.12
N THR A 260 8.70 -20.01 -19.23
CA THR A 260 8.78 -21.41 -19.70
C THR A 260 9.73 -22.24 -18.85
N ASP A 261 9.36 -23.49 -18.57
CA ASP A 261 10.06 -24.45 -17.71
C ASP A 261 10.26 -24.01 -16.26
N TRP A 262 9.54 -22.97 -15.83
CA TRP A 262 9.48 -22.57 -14.44
C TRP A 262 8.44 -23.36 -13.66
N ILE A 263 8.73 -23.58 -12.38
CA ILE A 263 7.82 -24.13 -11.40
C ILE A 263 7.97 -23.39 -10.06
N ASP A 264 6.84 -23.17 -9.38
CA ASP A 264 6.79 -22.67 -8.02
C ASP A 264 6.04 -23.66 -7.10
N THR A 265 5.89 -23.32 -5.83
CA THR A 265 5.24 -24.17 -4.82
C THR A 265 3.78 -23.77 -4.53
N ALA A 266 3.20 -22.87 -5.34
CA ALA A 266 1.80 -22.51 -5.19
C ALA A 266 0.88 -23.69 -5.54
N CYS A 267 -0.16 -23.90 -4.76
CA CYS A 267 -1.12 -24.96 -4.99
C CYS A 267 -2.49 -24.60 -4.41
N ASP A 268 -3.49 -25.30 -4.91
CA ASP A 268 -4.82 -25.32 -4.33
C ASP A 268 -5.47 -26.68 -4.49
N GLY A 269 -6.52 -26.93 -3.72
CA GLY A 269 -7.34 -28.11 -3.86
C GLY A 269 -8.24 -28.35 -2.67
N TRP A 270 -8.78 -29.57 -2.56
CA TRP A 270 -9.86 -29.88 -1.63
C TRP A 270 -9.38 -30.59 -0.37
N VAL A 271 -10.16 -30.46 0.70
CA VAL A 271 -9.99 -31.06 2.02
C VAL A 271 -11.27 -31.80 2.41
N LYS A 272 -11.13 -33.04 2.85
CA LYS A 272 -12.22 -33.92 3.30
C LYS A 272 -11.93 -34.45 4.70
N VAL A 273 -12.98 -34.65 5.49
CA VAL A 273 -12.89 -35.30 6.80
C VAL A 273 -13.89 -36.46 6.92
N GLU A 274 -13.42 -37.52 7.56
CA GLU A 274 -14.23 -38.64 8.07
C GLU A 274 -14.18 -38.59 9.60
N VAL A 275 -15.32 -38.37 10.24
CA VAL A 275 -15.49 -38.31 11.70
C VAL A 275 -16.06 -39.63 12.18
N THR A 276 -15.33 -40.31 13.06
CA THR A 276 -15.67 -41.65 13.56
C THR A 276 -16.09 -41.61 15.03
N ALA A 277 -17.19 -42.30 15.34
CA ALA A 277 -17.65 -42.64 16.68
C ALA A 277 -17.93 -44.14 16.73
N ASP A 278 -17.07 -44.91 17.39
CA ASP A 278 -17.02 -46.37 17.32
C ASP A 278 -16.89 -46.89 15.87
N THR A 279 -17.87 -47.69 15.42
CA THR A 279 -17.97 -48.18 14.04
C THR A 279 -18.78 -47.25 13.13
N ASN A 280 -19.42 -46.22 13.70
CA ASN A 280 -20.22 -45.27 12.94
C ASN A 280 -19.34 -44.13 12.41
N MET A 281 -19.61 -43.70 11.18
CA MET A 281 -18.83 -42.67 10.50
C MET A 281 -19.74 -41.62 9.88
N LYS A 282 -19.36 -40.35 10.01
CA LYS A 282 -19.94 -39.23 9.27
C LYS A 282 -18.86 -38.57 8.43
N THR A 283 -19.14 -38.35 7.16
CA THR A 283 -18.29 -37.56 6.26
C THR A 283 -18.82 -36.14 6.19
N SER A 284 -17.95 -35.15 5.98
CA SER A 284 -18.41 -33.79 5.68
C SER A 284 -19.28 -33.78 4.41
N GLN A 285 -20.39 -33.04 4.41
CA GLN A 285 -21.27 -32.98 3.24
C GLN A 285 -20.59 -32.27 2.08
N HIS A 286 -19.83 -31.22 2.38
CA HIS A 286 -18.96 -30.55 1.42
C HIS A 286 -17.48 -30.80 1.70
N TYR A 287 -16.70 -30.61 0.65
CA TYR A 287 -15.25 -30.44 0.73
C TYR A 287 -14.94 -28.98 1.10
N ALA A 288 -13.99 -28.77 2.00
CA ALA A 288 -13.34 -27.46 2.12
C ALA A 288 -12.24 -27.34 1.06
N THR A 289 -11.68 -26.15 0.93
CA THR A 289 -10.62 -25.82 -0.01
C THR A 289 -9.40 -25.30 0.75
N VAL A 290 -8.20 -25.60 0.28
CA VAL A 290 -6.96 -24.93 0.69
C VAL A 290 -6.34 -24.24 -0.51
N VAL A 291 -5.83 -23.03 -0.30
CA VAL A 291 -5.07 -22.24 -1.27
C VAL A 291 -3.77 -21.78 -0.60
N SER A 292 -2.64 -21.92 -1.28
CA SER A 292 -1.37 -21.37 -0.83
C SER A 292 -0.97 -20.17 -1.68
N GLY A 293 -0.60 -19.07 -1.05
CA GLY A 293 -0.18 -17.85 -1.74
C GLY A 293 1.05 -17.19 -1.12
N PRO A 294 1.44 -16.02 -1.65
CA PRO A 294 2.57 -15.24 -1.15
C PRO A 294 2.46 -14.90 0.35
N PRO A 295 3.59 -14.61 1.03
CA PRO A 295 3.59 -14.09 2.39
C PRO A 295 2.75 -12.80 2.50
N ASN A 296 2.13 -12.59 3.65
CA ASN A 296 1.53 -11.29 3.95
C ASN A 296 2.62 -10.37 4.54
N PHE A 297 3.10 -9.42 3.74
CA PHE A 297 4.13 -8.47 4.16
C PHE A 297 3.57 -7.23 4.86
N ALA A 298 2.26 -7.11 5.03
CA ALA A 298 1.62 -5.98 5.69
C ALA A 298 0.52 -6.43 6.66
N TRP A 299 0.95 -6.84 7.86
CA TRP A 299 0.03 -7.25 8.91
C TRP A 299 -0.74 -6.07 9.50
N GLY A 300 -2.07 -6.23 9.55
CA GLY A 300 -3.01 -5.23 10.03
C GLY A 300 -3.50 -4.24 8.97
N ILE A 301 -3.16 -4.48 7.69
CA ILE A 301 -3.61 -3.70 6.55
C ILE A 301 -4.34 -4.67 5.61
N ASN A 302 -5.64 -4.49 5.45
CA ASN A 302 -6.47 -5.35 4.59
C ASN A 302 -6.93 -4.58 3.34
N ALA A 303 -7.26 -5.30 2.28
CA ALA A 303 -7.83 -4.71 1.07
C ALA A 303 -9.27 -4.21 1.31
N PRO A 304 -9.73 -3.15 0.62
CA PRO A 304 -11.11 -2.66 0.70
C PRO A 304 -12.13 -3.71 0.23
N THR A 305 -11.74 -4.55 -0.73
CA THR A 305 -12.53 -5.66 -1.24
C THR A 305 -11.69 -6.93 -1.14
N THR A 306 -12.13 -7.87 -0.32
CA THR A 306 -11.44 -9.13 -0.03
C THR A 306 -12.15 -10.32 -0.70
N LEU A 307 -11.56 -11.52 -0.72
CA LEU A 307 -12.27 -12.71 -1.22
C LEU A 307 -13.54 -13.01 -0.42
N TYR A 308 -13.60 -12.63 0.86
CA TYR A 308 -14.84 -12.72 1.65
C TYR A 308 -15.96 -11.91 0.98
N ASN A 309 -15.66 -10.66 0.58
CA ASN A 309 -16.64 -9.78 -0.04
C ASN A 309 -17.05 -10.26 -1.44
N ILE A 310 -16.11 -10.78 -2.23
CA ILE A 310 -16.41 -11.37 -3.54
C ILE A 310 -17.37 -12.56 -3.40
N MET A 311 -17.07 -13.49 -2.48
CA MET A 311 -17.95 -14.64 -2.23
C MET A 311 -19.31 -14.18 -1.70
N GLU A 312 -19.34 -13.25 -0.75
CA GLU A 312 -20.58 -12.72 -0.17
C GLU A 312 -21.50 -12.10 -1.22
N ASP A 313 -20.95 -11.24 -2.09
CA ASP A 313 -21.69 -10.60 -3.17
C ASP A 313 -22.27 -11.62 -4.16
N ILE A 314 -21.46 -12.62 -4.55
CA ILE A 314 -21.92 -13.70 -5.44
C ILE A 314 -23.09 -14.46 -4.82
N TYR A 315 -22.97 -14.91 -3.57
CA TYR A 315 -24.04 -15.65 -2.89
C TYR A 315 -25.29 -14.79 -2.65
N TRP A 316 -25.12 -13.50 -2.39
CA TRP A 316 -26.23 -12.56 -2.27
C TRP A 316 -27.00 -12.41 -3.61
N ARG A 317 -26.28 -12.26 -4.73
CA ARG A 317 -26.87 -12.12 -6.08
C ARG A 317 -27.51 -13.39 -6.62
N GLN A 318 -27.05 -14.57 -6.22
CA GLN A 318 -27.63 -15.84 -6.68
C GLN A 318 -29.02 -16.11 -6.12
N LYS A 319 -29.39 -15.49 -5.00
CA LYS A 319 -30.75 -15.56 -4.46
C LYS A 319 -31.69 -14.71 -5.31
N LYS A 320 -32.88 -15.24 -5.61
CA LYS A 320 -33.88 -14.59 -6.47
C LYS A 320 -35.23 -14.45 -5.75
N PRO A 321 -35.68 -13.21 -5.41
CA PRO A 321 -34.93 -11.96 -5.50
C PRO A 321 -33.75 -11.93 -4.50
N PRO A 322 -32.73 -11.06 -4.69
CA PRO A 322 -31.68 -10.87 -3.71
C PRO A 322 -32.29 -10.47 -2.34
N PRO A 323 -31.73 -10.93 -1.21
CA PRO A 323 -32.17 -10.53 0.11
C PRO A 323 -32.12 -9.02 0.29
N LYS A 324 -32.99 -8.51 1.17
CA LYS A 324 -32.91 -7.12 1.63
C LYS A 324 -31.50 -6.82 2.12
N VAL A 325 -30.99 -5.65 1.72
CA VAL A 325 -29.67 -5.18 2.16
C VAL A 325 -29.75 -4.80 3.64
N GLU A 326 -28.92 -5.47 4.43
CA GLU A 326 -28.66 -5.19 5.83
C GLU A 326 -27.15 -5.01 6.01
N TYR A 327 -26.74 -4.18 6.97
CA TYR A 327 -25.34 -3.95 7.29
C TYR A 327 -25.11 -3.97 8.81
N ASP A 328 -23.93 -4.45 9.19
CA ASP A 328 -23.32 -4.26 10.50
C ASP A 328 -22.10 -3.34 10.30
N PHE A 329 -22.04 -2.22 11.03
CA PHE A 329 -20.97 -1.24 10.84
C PHE A 329 -19.57 -1.84 11.03
N SER A 330 -19.37 -2.68 12.04
CA SER A 330 -18.05 -3.27 12.36
C SER A 330 -17.63 -4.31 11.32
N LYS A 331 -18.62 -5.00 10.74
CA LYS A 331 -18.42 -6.07 9.76
C LYS A 331 -18.40 -5.56 8.32
N ASP A 332 -19.14 -4.52 7.97
CA ASP A 332 -19.41 -4.21 6.56
C ASP A 332 -18.90 -2.84 6.12
N ILE A 333 -18.82 -1.88 7.05
CA ILE A 333 -18.46 -0.49 6.74
C ILE A 333 -17.03 -0.19 7.23
N TRP A 334 -16.76 -0.46 8.51
CA TRP A 334 -15.48 -0.20 9.15
C TRP A 334 -14.29 -0.84 8.43
N PRO A 335 -14.32 -2.10 7.97
CA PRO A 335 -13.17 -2.70 7.28
C PRO A 335 -12.76 -1.93 6.02
N VAL A 336 -13.72 -1.39 5.27
CA VAL A 336 -13.45 -0.59 4.06
C VAL A 336 -12.86 0.76 4.45
N LEU A 337 -13.42 1.45 5.44
CA LEU A 337 -12.88 2.74 5.91
C LEU A 337 -11.46 2.58 6.49
N ASN A 338 -11.25 1.55 7.29
CA ASN A 338 -9.96 1.23 7.88
C ASN A 338 -8.93 0.78 6.82
N SER A 339 -9.35 0.10 5.75
CA SER A 339 -8.45 -0.26 4.64
C SER A 339 -7.86 0.96 3.95
N ALA A 340 -8.67 2.00 3.72
CA ALA A 340 -8.23 3.24 3.11
C ALA A 340 -7.21 3.97 4.00
N ALA A 341 -7.52 4.10 5.30
CA ALA A 341 -6.63 4.72 6.27
C ALA A 341 -5.33 3.93 6.46
N SER A 342 -5.41 2.62 6.63
CA SER A 342 -4.25 1.77 6.92
C SER A 342 -3.32 1.61 5.71
N ALA A 343 -3.83 1.68 4.48
CA ALA A 343 -3.01 1.70 3.26
C ALA A 343 -2.02 2.87 3.22
N SER A 344 -2.28 3.96 3.93
CA SER A 344 -1.34 5.09 4.03
C SER A 344 0.02 4.66 4.58
N TRP A 345 0.11 3.57 5.34
CA TRP A 345 1.36 3.01 5.90
C TRP A 345 2.19 2.18 4.92
N THR A 346 1.64 1.85 3.75
CA THR A 346 2.33 1.06 2.73
C THR A 346 2.33 1.71 1.34
N ASN A 347 1.63 2.83 1.15
CA ASN A 347 1.52 3.50 -0.15
C ASN A 347 1.51 5.03 0.00
N ASN A 348 2.30 5.72 -0.82
CA ASN A 348 2.43 7.18 -0.78
C ASN A 348 1.19 7.91 -1.34
N THR A 349 0.53 7.34 -2.35
CA THR A 349 -0.70 7.91 -2.90
C THR A 349 -1.83 7.85 -1.88
N ALA A 350 -1.97 6.73 -1.16
CA ALA A 350 -2.88 6.60 -0.03
C ALA A 350 -2.52 7.54 1.12
N LEU A 351 -1.22 7.77 1.39
CA LEU A 351 -0.79 8.73 2.42
C LEU A 351 -1.27 10.16 2.15
N GLN A 352 -1.30 10.60 0.89
CA GLN A 352 -1.76 11.95 0.53
C GLN A 352 -3.24 12.17 0.91
N GLY A 353 -4.10 11.17 0.67
CA GLY A 353 -5.54 11.28 0.90
C GLY A 353 -6.04 10.75 2.25
N HIS A 354 -5.34 9.78 2.83
CA HIS A 354 -5.76 9.00 3.99
C HIS A 354 -4.72 8.91 5.12
N GLY A 355 -3.58 9.60 5.00
CA GLY A 355 -2.55 9.69 6.04
C GLY A 355 -2.99 10.46 7.29
N PRO A 356 -2.22 10.41 8.39
CA PRO A 356 -2.61 10.97 9.69
C PRO A 356 -3.07 12.43 9.67
N SER A 357 -2.44 13.29 8.86
CA SER A 357 -2.77 14.71 8.74
C SER A 357 -3.82 15.02 7.66
N SER A 358 -4.47 14.01 7.09
CA SER A 358 -5.41 14.17 5.96
C SER A 358 -6.87 14.07 6.39
N ASN A 359 -7.75 14.71 5.62
CA ASN A 359 -9.20 14.65 5.86
C ASN A 359 -9.81 13.25 5.60
N GLY A 360 -9.10 12.35 4.92
CA GLY A 360 -9.52 10.97 4.68
C GLY A 360 -8.99 9.98 5.71
N HIS A 361 -8.40 10.44 6.83
CA HIS A 361 -7.98 9.56 7.93
C HIS A 361 -9.18 9.04 8.72
N PHE A 362 -9.90 8.08 8.14
CA PHE A 362 -11.16 7.58 8.68
C PHE A 362 -11.02 6.82 10.02
N SER A 363 -9.80 6.45 10.40
CA SER A 363 -9.49 5.81 11.68
C SER A 363 -9.04 6.78 12.78
N SER A 364 -9.06 8.11 12.54
CA SER A 364 -8.76 9.10 13.57
C SER A 364 -9.80 9.11 14.70
N ASP A 365 -9.36 9.47 15.90
CA ASP A 365 -10.25 9.60 17.07
C ASP A 365 -11.31 10.69 16.82
N ALA A 366 -10.97 11.74 16.07
CA ALA A 366 -11.88 12.80 15.66
C ALA A 366 -13.02 12.28 14.76
N VAL A 367 -12.69 11.47 13.74
CA VAL A 367 -13.71 10.87 12.86
C VAL A 367 -14.60 9.90 13.63
N ILE A 368 -14.00 9.06 14.49
CA ILE A 368 -14.76 8.13 15.33
C ILE A 368 -15.69 8.88 16.30
N ALA A 369 -15.24 10.02 16.85
CA ALA A 369 -16.07 10.86 17.70
C ALA A 369 -17.29 11.41 16.95
N ILE A 370 -17.13 11.88 15.70
CA ILE A 370 -18.25 12.32 14.85
C ILE A 370 -19.25 11.18 14.60
N LEU A 371 -18.75 9.96 14.34
CA LEU A 371 -19.61 8.80 14.12
C LEU A 371 -20.39 8.37 15.38
N LYS A 372 -19.86 8.66 16.58
CA LYS A 372 -20.51 8.43 17.88
C LYS A 372 -21.38 9.60 18.35
N ASP A 373 -21.19 10.80 17.77
CA ASP A 373 -21.92 12.00 18.15
C ASP A 373 -23.43 11.77 18.01
N ARG A 374 -24.21 12.31 18.94
CA ARG A 374 -25.67 12.26 18.88
C ARG A 374 -26.22 13.25 17.86
N ASP A 375 -25.53 14.36 17.59
CA ASP A 375 -25.91 15.32 16.56
C ASP A 375 -25.87 14.66 15.16
N PRO A 376 -27.02 14.49 14.49
CA PRO A 376 -27.07 13.88 13.17
C PRO A 376 -26.42 14.72 12.07
N THR A 377 -26.26 16.04 12.25
CA THR A 377 -25.84 16.95 11.19
C THR A 377 -24.44 16.62 10.68
N LYS A 378 -23.45 16.65 11.58
CA LYS A 378 -22.04 16.36 11.26
C LYS A 378 -21.84 14.92 10.80
N ARG A 379 -22.55 14.00 11.44
CA ARG A 379 -22.49 12.57 11.10
C ARG A 379 -23.04 12.30 9.69
N ASN A 380 -24.20 12.86 9.36
CA ASN A 380 -24.83 12.63 8.06
C ASN A 380 -24.06 13.32 6.93
N ASP A 381 -23.48 14.51 7.19
CA ASP A 381 -22.54 15.14 6.25
C ASP A 381 -21.34 14.24 5.97
N LEU A 382 -20.66 13.75 7.02
CA LEU A 382 -19.52 12.85 6.87
C LEU A 382 -19.88 11.58 6.10
N LYS A 383 -20.99 10.92 6.45
CA LYS A 383 -21.50 9.72 5.75
C LYS A 383 -21.77 10.01 4.27
N THR A 384 -22.36 11.17 3.98
CA THR A 384 -22.68 11.63 2.62
C THR A 384 -21.41 11.83 1.80
N ARG A 385 -20.44 12.58 2.33
CA ARG A 385 -19.15 12.82 1.68
C ARG A 385 -18.37 11.54 1.43
N ILE A 386 -18.39 10.59 2.37
CA ILE A 386 -17.76 9.28 2.17
C ILE A 386 -18.45 8.52 1.04
N PHE A 387 -19.77 8.42 1.06
CA PHE A 387 -20.52 7.67 0.06
C PHE A 387 -20.36 8.24 -1.36
N GLU A 388 -20.35 9.57 -1.50
CA GLU A 388 -20.19 10.25 -2.79
C GLU A 388 -18.80 10.05 -3.42
N ARG A 389 -17.81 9.65 -2.61
CA ARG A 389 -16.50 9.24 -3.11
C ARG A 389 -16.46 7.79 -3.58
N LEU A 390 -17.42 6.95 -3.21
CA LEU A 390 -17.41 5.55 -3.63
C LEU A 390 -17.80 5.42 -5.11
N ARG A 391 -16.94 4.76 -5.88
CA ARG A 391 -17.24 4.41 -7.27
C ARG A 391 -18.42 3.44 -7.31
N LYS A 392 -19.38 3.72 -8.19
CA LYS A 392 -20.50 2.83 -8.47
C LYS A 392 -19.96 1.51 -9.03
N PRO A 393 -20.45 0.38 -8.49
CA PRO A 393 -20.01 -0.95 -8.90
C PRO A 393 -20.48 -1.30 -10.31
N ASP A 394 -20.04 -2.45 -10.81
CA ASP A 394 -20.52 -3.04 -12.08
C ASP A 394 -20.37 -2.11 -13.31
N TYR A 395 -19.43 -1.15 -13.23
CA TYR A 395 -19.15 -0.18 -14.28
C TYR A 395 -20.36 0.71 -14.65
N GLU A 396 -21.32 0.85 -13.73
CA GLU A 396 -22.61 1.53 -13.96
C GLU A 396 -22.46 3.00 -14.41
N ASP A 397 -21.36 3.66 -14.04
CA ASP A 397 -21.13 5.08 -14.32
C ASP A 397 -19.71 5.33 -14.85
N PRO A 398 -19.53 5.28 -16.19
CA PRO A 398 -18.22 5.48 -16.82
C PRO A 398 -17.58 6.84 -16.50
N SER A 399 -18.37 7.87 -16.15
CA SER A 399 -17.85 9.19 -15.77
C SER A 399 -17.02 9.17 -14.48
N GLN A 400 -17.09 8.07 -13.73
CA GLN A 400 -16.32 7.85 -12.50
C GLN A 400 -14.95 7.19 -12.74
N ALA A 401 -14.50 7.11 -13.99
CA ALA A 401 -13.16 6.68 -14.40
C ALA A 401 -12.13 7.77 -14.08
N ASP A 402 -12.05 8.14 -12.81
CA ASP A 402 -11.32 9.29 -12.29
C ASP A 402 -10.77 8.99 -10.90
N ALA A 403 -9.59 9.52 -10.59
CA ALA A 403 -8.87 9.31 -9.34
C ALA A 403 -9.54 9.96 -8.11
N ARG A 404 -10.54 10.81 -8.29
CA ARG A 404 -11.36 11.41 -7.22
C ARG A 404 -12.26 10.38 -6.53
N PHE A 405 -12.53 9.24 -7.17
CA PHE A 405 -13.36 8.17 -6.64
C PHE A 405 -12.53 7.04 -6.02
N MET A 406 -13.13 6.38 -5.04
CA MET A 406 -12.57 5.31 -4.24
C MET A 406 -13.16 3.94 -4.61
N PRO A 407 -12.38 2.85 -4.46
CA PRO A 407 -10.96 2.85 -4.12
C PRO A 407 -10.08 3.44 -5.24
N ARG A 408 -8.99 4.11 -4.88
CA ARG A 408 -7.98 4.58 -5.86
C ARG A 408 -6.98 3.45 -6.15
N LEU A 409 -7.50 2.36 -6.70
CA LEU A 409 -6.75 1.17 -7.10
C LEU A 409 -7.06 0.83 -8.57
N SER A 410 -6.14 0.13 -9.22
CA SER A 410 -6.31 -0.48 -10.54
C SER A 410 -7.54 -1.38 -10.57
N GLY A 411 -8.12 -1.55 -11.75
CA GLY A 411 -9.25 -2.43 -11.97
C GLY A 411 -8.83 -3.75 -12.63
N ASP A 412 -9.81 -4.52 -13.08
CA ASP A 412 -9.57 -5.84 -13.69
C ASP A 412 -9.09 -5.78 -15.15
N ASP A 413 -8.90 -4.59 -15.73
CA ASP A 413 -8.49 -4.42 -17.13
C ASP A 413 -7.23 -3.57 -17.30
N GLY A 414 -6.37 -3.60 -16.29
CA GLY A 414 -5.03 -3.02 -16.31
C GLY A 414 -4.87 -1.86 -15.34
N ASP A 415 -3.69 -1.23 -15.41
CA ASP A 415 -3.31 -0.17 -14.48
C ASP A 415 -4.28 0.99 -14.53
N MET A 416 -4.66 1.52 -13.36
CA MET A 416 -5.31 2.81 -13.32
C MET A 416 -4.34 3.89 -13.87
N PRO A 417 -4.74 4.70 -14.87
CA PRO A 417 -3.91 5.79 -15.35
C PRO A 417 -3.84 6.92 -14.32
N ASP A 418 -2.66 7.54 -14.19
CA ASP A 418 -2.50 8.71 -13.32
C ASP A 418 -3.20 9.95 -13.92
N PRO A 419 -3.70 10.87 -13.07
CA PRO A 419 -4.25 12.13 -13.54
C PRO A 419 -3.31 12.86 -14.50
N GLY A 420 -3.81 13.27 -15.66
CA GLY A 420 -3.03 13.99 -16.68
C GLY A 420 -2.19 13.11 -17.61
N THR A 421 -2.21 11.78 -17.47
CA THR A 421 -1.46 10.85 -18.34
C THR A 421 -2.22 10.36 -19.58
N PHE A 422 -3.49 10.74 -19.71
CA PHE A 422 -4.34 10.39 -20.85
C PHE A 422 -4.72 11.65 -21.66
N PRO A 423 -4.87 11.54 -23.00
CA PRO A 423 -5.25 12.68 -23.84
C PRO A 423 -6.57 13.28 -23.35
N SER A 424 -6.66 14.62 -23.28
CA SER A 424 -7.83 15.34 -22.72
C SER A 424 -9.18 15.03 -23.38
N ARG A 425 -9.18 14.41 -24.56
CA ARG A 425 -10.39 14.00 -25.31
C ARG A 425 -10.82 12.55 -25.09
N LEU A 426 -10.08 11.75 -24.31
CA LEU A 426 -10.37 10.33 -24.09
C LEU A 426 -10.47 10.05 -22.59
N GLN A 427 -11.69 9.75 -22.11
CA GLN A 427 -11.84 9.20 -20.78
C GLN A 427 -11.24 7.78 -20.74
N PRO A 428 -10.51 7.43 -19.67
CA PRO A 428 -9.98 6.09 -19.52
C PRO A 428 -11.11 5.08 -19.31
N ASP A 429 -10.90 3.82 -19.68
CA ASP A 429 -11.89 2.76 -19.44
C ASP A 429 -12.10 2.58 -17.93
N ILE A 430 -13.35 2.68 -17.49
CA ILE A 430 -13.77 2.47 -16.10
C ILE A 430 -13.33 1.10 -15.55
N LYS A 431 -13.13 0.09 -16.40
CA LYS A 431 -12.64 -1.24 -16.00
C LYS A 431 -11.19 -1.23 -15.48
N ARG A 432 -10.44 -0.15 -15.73
CA ARG A 432 -9.09 0.08 -15.18
C ARG A 432 -9.12 0.66 -13.76
N PHE A 433 -10.30 0.87 -13.17
CA PHE A 433 -10.48 1.38 -11.82
C PHE A 433 -11.27 0.37 -10.97
N ALA A 434 -10.76 0.06 -9.77
CA ALA A 434 -11.44 -0.83 -8.82
C ALA A 434 -12.78 -0.26 -8.35
N ALA A 435 -13.71 -1.10 -7.93
CA ALA A 435 -14.92 -0.67 -7.23
C ALA A 435 -15.21 -1.61 -6.07
N LEU A 436 -15.95 -1.13 -5.07
CA LEU A 436 -16.52 -2.05 -4.08
C LEU A 436 -17.49 -3.01 -4.79
N THR A 437 -17.76 -4.17 -4.19
CA THR A 437 -18.83 -5.04 -4.69
C THR A 437 -20.20 -4.34 -4.60
N LYS A 438 -21.20 -4.81 -5.36
CA LYS A 438 -22.55 -4.24 -5.30
C LYS A 438 -23.13 -4.32 -3.89
N LEU A 439 -23.00 -5.45 -3.21
CA LEU A 439 -23.47 -5.58 -1.84
C LEU A 439 -22.78 -4.59 -0.89
N GLN A 440 -21.45 -4.43 -0.96
CA GLN A 440 -20.74 -3.43 -0.16
C GLN A 440 -21.26 -2.01 -0.46
N TYR A 441 -21.39 -1.64 -1.74
CA TYR A 441 -21.88 -0.33 -2.14
C TYR A 441 -23.31 -0.05 -1.64
N GLU A 442 -24.22 -1.02 -1.76
CA GLU A 442 -25.59 -0.89 -1.26
C GLU A 442 -25.65 -0.85 0.28
N ARG A 443 -24.76 -1.55 0.99
CA ARG A 443 -24.63 -1.43 2.45
C ARG A 443 -24.15 -0.03 2.85
N PHE A 444 -23.22 0.55 2.11
CA PHE A 444 -22.81 1.95 2.31
C PHE A 444 -23.95 2.93 2.02
N ARG A 445 -24.78 2.67 1.00
CA ARG A 445 -26.00 3.45 0.73
C ARG A 445 -26.99 3.36 1.91
N ALA A 446 -27.22 2.16 2.44
CA ALA A 446 -28.08 1.95 3.60
C ALA A 446 -27.53 2.65 4.86
N TRP A 447 -26.22 2.54 5.12
CA TRP A 447 -25.56 3.20 6.23
C TRP A 447 -25.60 4.74 6.13
N LYS A 448 -25.47 5.30 4.92
CA LYS A 448 -25.66 6.74 4.69
C LYS A 448 -27.06 7.20 5.10
N GLY A 449 -28.10 6.40 4.84
CA GLY A 449 -29.50 6.74 5.08
C GLY A 449 -30.06 6.42 6.46
N ASP A 450 -29.32 5.72 7.33
CA ASP A 450 -29.83 5.19 8.60
C ASP A 450 -30.09 6.25 9.70
N GLY A 451 -29.43 7.41 9.60
CA GLY A 451 -29.33 8.42 10.65
C GLY A 451 -28.77 7.93 12.00
N GLN A 452 -28.22 6.72 12.13
CA GLN A 452 -27.80 6.13 13.42
C GLN A 452 -26.37 6.50 13.80
N ALA A 453 -26.18 6.81 15.09
CA ALA A 453 -24.86 6.97 15.70
C ALA A 453 -24.28 5.62 16.13
N LEU A 454 -22.95 5.51 16.16
CA LEU A 454 -22.29 4.34 16.71
C LEU A 454 -22.50 4.25 18.23
N PRO A 455 -22.56 3.03 18.79
CA PRO A 455 -22.59 2.85 20.24
C PRO A 455 -21.42 3.58 20.93
N PRO A 456 -21.62 4.23 22.09
CA PRO A 456 -20.54 4.94 22.80
C PRO A 456 -19.33 4.05 23.09
N ASN A 457 -19.59 2.77 23.40
CA ASN A 457 -18.59 1.74 23.68
C ASN A 457 -18.05 1.01 22.44
N TRP A 458 -18.46 1.41 21.23
CA TRP A 458 -17.91 0.84 20.00
C TRP A 458 -16.40 1.11 19.91
N SER A 459 -15.65 0.13 19.42
CA SER A 459 -14.20 0.17 19.25
C SER A 459 -13.82 -0.34 17.85
N PRO A 460 -12.80 0.26 17.20
CA PRO A 460 -12.29 -0.21 15.92
C PRO A 460 -11.61 -1.58 16.02
N GLU A 461 -11.03 -1.90 17.18
CA GLU A 461 -10.42 -3.21 17.44
C GLU A 461 -11.47 -4.14 18.07
N PRO A 462 -11.59 -5.39 17.58
CA PRO A 462 -12.54 -6.35 18.12
C PRO A 462 -12.16 -6.76 19.54
N THR A 463 -13.17 -7.03 20.37
CA THR A 463 -12.97 -7.42 21.79
C THR A 463 -12.54 -8.87 21.95
N GLN A 464 -12.90 -9.73 20.99
CA GLN A 464 -12.51 -11.14 20.99
C GLN A 464 -11.06 -11.29 20.54
N THR A 465 -10.29 -12.05 21.30
CA THR A 465 -8.87 -12.37 21.00
C THR A 465 -8.66 -13.85 20.68
N LYS A 466 -9.64 -14.70 20.96
CA LYS A 466 -9.63 -16.15 20.69
C LYS A 466 -11.01 -16.66 20.29
N LEU A 467 -11.03 -17.70 19.47
CA LEU A 467 -12.27 -18.29 18.95
C LEU A 467 -13.13 -18.92 20.04
N GLU A 468 -12.51 -19.52 21.06
CA GLU A 468 -13.21 -20.18 22.17
C GLU A 468 -14.02 -19.21 23.04
N ALA A 469 -13.79 -17.89 22.92
CA ALA A 469 -14.59 -16.86 23.58
C ALA A 469 -15.84 -16.45 22.78
N VAL A 470 -15.97 -16.91 21.53
CA VAL A 470 -17.10 -16.63 20.64
C VAL A 470 -18.20 -17.67 20.88
N ASP A 471 -19.46 -17.25 20.81
CA ASP A 471 -20.60 -18.18 20.83
C ASP A 471 -20.43 -19.24 19.73
N ARG A 472 -20.62 -20.51 20.10
CA ARG A 472 -20.41 -21.67 19.21
C ARG A 472 -21.21 -21.57 17.91
N LYS A 473 -22.35 -20.88 17.92
CA LYS A 473 -23.14 -20.66 16.71
C LYS A 473 -22.50 -19.71 15.70
N ASP A 474 -21.65 -18.80 16.17
CA ASP A 474 -21.01 -17.75 15.38
C ASP A 474 -19.56 -18.11 15.00
N GLN A 475 -18.96 -19.10 15.66
CA GLN A 475 -17.58 -19.55 15.38
C GLN A 475 -17.32 -19.92 13.90
N PRO A 476 -18.22 -20.62 13.17
CA PRO A 476 -18.01 -20.89 11.75
C PRO A 476 -17.90 -19.63 10.88
N ASP A 477 -18.70 -18.60 11.20
CA ASP A 477 -18.67 -17.28 10.55
C ASP A 477 -17.34 -16.57 10.84
N PHE A 478 -16.92 -16.57 12.11
CA PHE A 478 -15.64 -16.00 12.55
C PHE A 478 -14.45 -16.64 11.83
N LEU A 479 -14.38 -17.98 11.80
CA LEU A 479 -13.32 -18.71 11.12
C LEU A 479 -13.24 -18.38 9.62
N THR A 480 -14.41 -18.35 8.96
CA THR A 480 -14.48 -18.08 7.52
C THR A 480 -14.04 -16.65 7.22
N ARG A 481 -14.52 -15.69 8.01
CA ARG A 481 -14.21 -14.29 7.80
C ARG A 481 -12.75 -13.98 8.13
N ALA A 482 -12.23 -14.45 9.26
CA ALA A 482 -10.88 -14.15 9.73
C ALA A 482 -9.81 -14.53 8.70
N ILE A 483 -10.00 -15.65 8.00
CA ILE A 483 -9.04 -16.09 7.00
C ILE A 483 -9.22 -15.32 5.68
N LEU A 484 -10.45 -15.10 5.23
CA LEU A 484 -10.74 -14.52 3.92
C LEU A 484 -10.60 -12.99 3.88
N GLU A 485 -10.76 -12.29 5.00
CA GLU A 485 -10.54 -10.84 5.05
C GLU A 485 -9.06 -10.45 4.94
N SER A 486 -8.15 -11.42 5.09
CA SER A 486 -6.70 -11.23 4.91
C SER A 486 -6.24 -11.34 3.45
N THR A 487 -7.17 -11.41 2.49
CA THR A 487 -6.91 -11.68 1.06
C THR A 487 -7.27 -10.52 0.16
N VAL A 488 -6.71 -10.51 -1.04
CA VAL A 488 -7.12 -9.59 -2.12
C VAL A 488 -8.35 -10.15 -2.84
N GLY A 489 -9.41 -9.34 -2.98
CA GLY A 489 -10.61 -9.69 -3.75
C GLY A 489 -10.86 -8.81 -4.97
N ASP A 490 -10.48 -7.54 -4.93
CA ASP A 490 -10.51 -6.62 -6.08
C ASP A 490 -9.33 -5.64 -6.01
N PRO A 491 -8.66 -5.34 -7.12
CA PRO A 491 -8.79 -6.00 -8.43
C PRO A 491 -8.20 -7.41 -8.44
N LEU A 492 -8.50 -8.19 -9.48
CA LEU A 492 -7.88 -9.50 -9.74
C LEU A 492 -7.31 -9.52 -11.18
N LEU A 493 -6.09 -9.02 -11.35
CA LEU A 493 -5.36 -9.08 -12.62
C LEU A 493 -3.86 -9.40 -12.41
N PRO A 494 -3.45 -10.68 -12.39
CA PRO A 494 -4.31 -11.84 -12.18
C PRO A 494 -4.97 -11.83 -10.81
N GLY A 495 -4.27 -11.35 -9.78
CA GLY A 495 -4.63 -11.44 -8.35
C GLY A 495 -3.44 -11.99 -7.54
N ILE A 496 -3.59 -12.15 -6.22
CA ILE A 496 -2.51 -12.64 -5.33
C ILE A 496 -2.70 -14.11 -4.93
N GLU A 497 -3.74 -14.42 -4.16
CA GLU A 497 -4.02 -15.81 -3.72
C GLU A 497 -4.79 -16.61 -4.77
N MET A 498 -5.76 -15.97 -5.42
CA MET A 498 -6.57 -16.51 -6.50
C MET A 498 -6.57 -15.51 -7.65
N TYR A 499 -6.81 -15.99 -8.88
CA TYR A 499 -6.95 -15.10 -10.03
C TYR A 499 -8.42 -14.72 -10.29
N TRP A 500 -8.68 -13.89 -11.31
CA TRP A 500 -10.01 -13.36 -11.65
C TRP A 500 -11.14 -14.39 -11.73
N SER A 501 -10.84 -15.69 -11.90
CA SER A 501 -11.85 -16.75 -11.80
C SER A 501 -12.63 -16.74 -10.49
N ALA A 502 -12.04 -16.23 -9.40
CA ALA A 502 -12.71 -16.09 -8.10
C ALA A 502 -14.00 -15.25 -8.16
N LYS A 503 -14.17 -14.41 -9.19
CA LYS A 503 -15.39 -13.62 -9.44
C LYS A 503 -16.47 -14.36 -10.22
N SER A 504 -16.18 -15.55 -10.74
CA SER A 504 -17.15 -16.36 -11.47
C SER A 504 -18.02 -17.16 -10.51
N SER A 505 -19.34 -17.03 -10.64
CA SER A 505 -20.29 -17.83 -9.86
C SER A 505 -20.10 -19.34 -10.09
N SER A 506 -19.62 -19.76 -11.26
CA SER A 506 -19.36 -21.17 -11.58
C SER A 506 -18.33 -21.86 -10.69
N VAL A 507 -17.48 -21.09 -9.98
CA VAL A 507 -16.52 -21.61 -9.00
C VAL A 507 -17.20 -22.12 -7.73
N TYR A 508 -18.38 -21.59 -7.40
CA TYR A 508 -19.03 -21.80 -6.11
C TYR A 508 -20.23 -22.75 -6.18
N ASP A 509 -20.52 -23.38 -5.05
CA ASP A 509 -21.64 -24.30 -4.91
C ASP A 509 -22.89 -23.60 -4.35
N PHE A 510 -24.00 -23.74 -5.07
CA PHE A 510 -25.32 -23.22 -4.69
C PHE A 510 -26.38 -24.32 -4.58
N LYS A 511 -25.99 -25.60 -4.72
CA LYS A 511 -26.92 -26.70 -4.99
C LYS A 511 -27.67 -27.23 -3.78
N ASP A 512 -27.22 -26.97 -2.56
CA ASP A 512 -27.88 -27.50 -1.35
C ASP A 512 -28.65 -26.42 -0.57
N PRO A 513 -29.95 -26.20 -0.89
CA PRO A 513 -30.80 -25.28 -0.13
C PRO A 513 -31.24 -25.86 1.23
N THR A 514 -30.95 -27.13 1.52
CA THR A 514 -31.37 -27.79 2.77
C THR A 514 -30.36 -27.56 3.91
N LEU A 515 -29.09 -27.37 3.58
CA LEU A 515 -28.02 -27.08 4.54
C LEU A 515 -27.96 -25.58 4.87
N ARG A 516 -28.41 -25.21 6.06
CA ARG A 516 -28.39 -23.81 6.53
C ARG A 516 -27.04 -23.46 7.15
N LEU A 517 -26.07 -23.14 6.30
CA LEU A 517 -24.72 -22.75 6.70
C LEU A 517 -24.55 -21.22 6.77
N LYS A 518 -23.71 -20.77 7.70
CA LYS A 518 -23.38 -19.35 7.90
C LYS A 518 -21.86 -19.16 8.06
N PRO A 519 -21.18 -18.51 7.10
CA PRO A 519 -21.66 -18.21 5.74
C PRO A 519 -21.80 -19.50 4.89
N PRO A 520 -22.55 -19.45 3.78
CA PRO A 520 -22.80 -20.61 2.93
C PRO A 520 -21.66 -20.94 1.95
N PHE A 521 -20.52 -20.27 2.04
CA PHE A 521 -19.48 -20.33 1.01
C PHE A 521 -18.91 -21.72 0.82
N ARG A 522 -18.94 -22.26 -0.40
CA ARG A 522 -18.32 -23.53 -0.79
C ARG A 522 -17.81 -23.44 -2.21
N VAL A 523 -16.60 -23.96 -2.46
CA VAL A 523 -16.09 -24.15 -3.83
C VAL A 523 -16.70 -25.44 -4.39
N ASN A 524 -17.12 -25.41 -5.64
CA ASN A 524 -17.78 -26.52 -6.31
C ASN A 524 -16.76 -27.56 -6.81
N HIS A 525 -16.27 -28.37 -5.87
CA HIS A 525 -15.46 -29.54 -6.17
C HIS A 525 -16.28 -30.77 -6.59
N GLY A 526 -17.60 -30.76 -6.33
CA GLY A 526 -18.47 -31.94 -6.43
C GLY A 526 -17.98 -33.07 -5.51
N ASP A 527 -18.32 -34.32 -5.86
CA ASP A 527 -17.61 -35.50 -5.33
C ASP A 527 -16.49 -35.83 -6.32
N PRO A 528 -15.21 -35.54 -6.01
CA PRO A 528 -14.11 -35.72 -6.94
C PRO A 528 -13.94 -37.16 -7.46
N MET A 529 -14.51 -38.15 -6.76
CA MET A 529 -14.40 -39.56 -7.10
C MET A 529 -15.62 -40.09 -7.85
N ARG A 530 -16.81 -39.53 -7.62
CA ARG A 530 -18.07 -40.06 -8.19
C ARG A 530 -18.75 -39.11 -9.18
N SER A 531 -18.76 -37.82 -8.86
CA SER A 531 -19.43 -36.79 -9.63
C SER A 531 -18.64 -35.48 -9.48
N PRO A 532 -17.48 -35.37 -10.15
CA PRO A 532 -16.57 -34.25 -9.95
C PRO A 532 -17.24 -32.94 -10.40
N GLY A 533 -17.04 -31.90 -9.59
CA GLY A 533 -17.45 -30.54 -9.90
C GLY A 533 -16.51 -29.87 -10.91
N PRO A 534 -16.80 -28.64 -11.31
CA PRO A 534 -16.00 -27.88 -12.27
C PRO A 534 -14.59 -27.57 -11.75
N ILE A 535 -14.39 -27.45 -10.43
CA ILE A 535 -13.12 -27.04 -9.85
C ILE A 535 -12.32 -28.25 -9.35
N LYS A 536 -11.19 -28.52 -9.99
CA LYS A 536 -10.25 -29.59 -9.62
C LYS A 536 -9.05 -29.02 -8.85
N PRO A 537 -8.24 -29.86 -8.17
CA PRO A 537 -6.98 -29.40 -7.58
C PRO A 537 -6.09 -28.64 -8.58
N GLY A 538 -5.54 -27.51 -8.13
CA GLY A 538 -4.72 -26.58 -8.91
C GLY A 538 -5.48 -25.61 -9.80
N HIS A 539 -6.82 -25.63 -9.81
CA HIS A 539 -7.61 -24.76 -10.69
C HIS A 539 -7.75 -23.32 -10.20
N LEU A 540 -7.61 -23.05 -8.91
CA LEU A 540 -7.80 -21.71 -8.35
C LEU A 540 -6.54 -20.84 -8.45
N THR A 541 -5.36 -21.46 -8.60
CA THR A 541 -4.06 -20.77 -8.68
C THR A 541 -3.42 -20.83 -10.08
N ARG A 542 -3.89 -21.70 -10.99
CA ARG A 542 -3.27 -21.90 -12.32
C ARG A 542 -3.20 -20.64 -13.20
N GLY A 543 -4.11 -19.69 -13.01
CA GLY A 543 -4.16 -18.44 -13.76
C GLY A 543 -3.27 -17.32 -13.22
N LEU A 544 -2.60 -17.54 -12.08
CA LEU A 544 -1.62 -16.60 -11.53
C LEU A 544 -0.30 -16.64 -12.31
N SER A 545 0.56 -15.65 -12.08
CA SER A 545 1.91 -15.57 -12.62
C SER A 545 2.76 -16.80 -12.27
N LEU A 546 3.64 -17.17 -13.20
CA LEU A 546 4.61 -18.25 -13.07
C LEU A 546 6.02 -17.73 -13.43
N PRO A 547 6.91 -17.59 -12.42
CA PRO A 547 6.66 -17.78 -10.98
C PRO A 547 5.90 -16.60 -10.33
N TRP A 548 5.25 -16.85 -9.18
CA TRP A 548 4.45 -15.81 -8.50
C TRP A 548 5.23 -14.53 -8.16
N GLN A 549 6.55 -14.63 -7.95
CA GLN A 549 7.43 -13.50 -7.64
C GLN A 549 7.45 -12.43 -8.74
N CYS A 550 7.24 -12.81 -10.00
CA CYS A 550 7.34 -11.88 -11.13
C CYS A 550 6.26 -10.81 -11.06
N ASP A 551 5.00 -11.25 -11.00
CA ASP A 551 3.85 -10.38 -10.80
C ASP A 551 3.96 -9.66 -9.45
N PHE A 552 4.29 -10.37 -8.36
CA PHE A 552 4.42 -9.74 -7.04
C PHE A 552 5.42 -8.57 -6.98
N MET A 553 6.47 -8.58 -7.80
CA MET A 553 7.33 -7.42 -7.97
C MET A 553 6.59 -6.26 -8.64
N LEU A 554 5.91 -6.52 -9.76
CA LEU A 554 5.25 -5.52 -10.61
C LEU A 554 3.96 -4.95 -10.01
N CYS A 555 3.39 -5.61 -9.00
CA CYS A 555 2.19 -5.20 -8.27
C CYS A 555 2.38 -3.95 -7.39
N GLU A 556 2.82 -2.84 -7.97
CA GLU A 556 3.09 -1.59 -7.25
C GLU A 556 2.20 -0.42 -7.68
N THR A 557 2.25 0.66 -6.91
CA THR A 557 1.55 1.93 -7.14
C THR A 557 0.04 1.89 -6.90
N HIS A 558 -0.72 1.18 -7.75
CA HIS A 558 -2.19 1.18 -7.74
C HIS A 558 -2.80 -0.21 -7.49
N TRP A 559 -1.98 -1.24 -7.26
CA TRP A 559 -2.45 -2.61 -7.11
C TRP A 559 -2.80 -2.99 -5.67
N TRP A 560 -1.89 -3.63 -4.94
CA TRP A 560 -2.21 -4.30 -3.68
C TRP A 560 -1.26 -3.90 -2.53
N PRO A 561 -1.22 -2.60 -2.15
CA PRO A 561 -0.35 -2.11 -1.09
C PRO A 561 -0.62 -2.75 0.29
N HIS A 562 -1.79 -3.38 0.45
CA HIS A 562 -2.23 -4.06 1.66
C HIS A 562 -1.53 -5.41 1.91
N ILE A 563 -0.91 -6.00 0.89
CA ILE A 563 -0.20 -7.29 1.03
C ILE A 563 1.23 -7.22 0.48
N ARG A 564 1.45 -6.37 -0.53
CA ARG A 564 2.73 -6.03 -1.16
C ARG A 564 2.97 -4.53 -0.96
N PRO A 565 3.71 -4.10 0.08
CA PRO A 565 3.96 -2.68 0.31
C PRO A 565 4.74 -2.00 -0.82
N ASP A 566 4.45 -0.73 -1.10
CA ASP A 566 5.23 0.10 -2.03
C ASP A 566 6.29 0.90 -1.28
N ASN A 567 5.83 1.67 -0.30
CA ASN A 567 6.65 2.55 0.52
C ASN A 567 6.41 2.29 2.00
N VAL A 568 7.48 2.09 2.74
CA VAL A 568 7.43 1.74 4.16
C VAL A 568 8.27 2.69 4.98
N VAL A 569 7.94 2.85 6.27
CA VAL A 569 8.82 3.50 7.24
C VAL A 569 9.74 2.43 7.84
N PRO A 570 11.07 2.50 7.63
CA PRO A 570 11.97 1.53 8.23
C PRO A 570 11.92 1.61 9.76
N LYS A 571 11.93 0.46 10.44
CA LYS A 571 11.83 0.39 11.91
C LYS A 571 12.85 1.28 12.62
N ALA A 572 14.13 1.20 12.23
CA ALA A 572 15.20 1.98 12.84
C ALA A 572 14.99 3.49 12.67
N VAL A 573 14.51 3.91 11.49
CA VAL A 573 14.16 5.31 11.21
C VAL A 573 13.00 5.75 12.10
N TYR A 574 11.93 4.96 12.17
CA TYR A 574 10.79 5.27 13.05
C TYR A 574 11.20 5.39 14.52
N GLU A 575 11.97 4.43 15.04
CA GLU A 575 12.42 4.42 16.43
C GLU A 575 13.34 5.60 16.76
N ASN A 576 14.23 5.98 15.83
CA ASN A 576 15.12 7.13 15.98
C ASN A 576 14.35 8.45 15.97
N THR A 577 13.42 8.63 15.03
CA THR A 577 12.65 9.87 14.89
C THR A 577 11.65 10.06 16.03
N MET A 578 10.97 9.00 16.46
CA MET A 578 10.01 9.07 17.57
C MET A 578 10.66 9.34 18.94
N GLY A 579 11.96 9.04 19.10
CA GLY A 579 12.72 9.28 20.32
C GLY A 579 12.06 8.74 21.61
N LYS A 580 12.25 9.47 22.73
CA LYS A 580 11.62 9.18 24.03
C LYS A 580 10.28 9.93 24.23
N SER A 581 10.15 11.12 23.65
CA SER A 581 9.01 12.03 23.85
C SER A 581 7.75 11.61 23.08
N GLY A 582 7.91 11.02 21.89
CA GLY A 582 6.78 10.64 21.04
C GLY A 582 5.85 11.82 20.76
N ALA A 583 6.38 13.00 20.43
CA ALA A 583 5.58 14.18 20.12
C ALA A 583 4.87 14.04 18.76
N HIS A 584 3.79 14.79 18.54
CA HIS A 584 3.01 14.73 17.29
C HIS A 584 3.86 15.11 16.07
N GLU A 585 4.67 16.16 16.16
CA GLU A 585 5.60 16.58 15.10
C GLU A 585 6.62 15.49 14.74
N GLN A 586 7.11 14.75 15.75
CA GLN A 586 8.01 13.62 15.54
C GLN A 586 7.29 12.46 14.83
N PHE A 587 6.03 12.23 15.15
CA PHE A 587 5.21 11.23 14.48
C PHE A 587 4.94 11.59 13.01
N ASP A 588 4.56 12.84 12.75
CA ASP A 588 4.36 13.35 11.39
C ASP A 588 5.66 13.28 10.57
N THR A 589 6.80 13.62 11.19
CA THR A 589 8.11 13.47 10.55
C THR A 589 8.41 12.00 10.26
N ALA A 590 8.24 11.11 11.25
CA ALA A 590 8.54 9.70 11.12
C ALA A 590 7.70 9.02 10.02
N THR A 591 6.42 9.39 9.89
CA THR A 591 5.52 8.84 8.86
C THR A 591 5.92 9.25 7.44
N ARG A 592 6.64 10.37 7.29
CA ARG A 592 7.13 10.88 5.99
C ARG A 592 8.54 10.36 5.63
N MET A 593 9.30 9.85 6.59
CA MET A 593 10.63 9.26 6.36
C MET A 593 10.51 7.83 5.81
N ARG A 594 10.12 7.72 4.54
CA ARG A 594 9.80 6.45 3.89
C ARG A 594 10.88 6.01 2.91
N SER A 595 10.93 4.71 2.66
CA SER A 595 11.79 4.11 1.66
C SER A 595 10.99 3.15 0.80
N LEU A 596 11.48 2.87 -0.41
CA LEU A 596 10.95 1.77 -1.21
C LEU A 596 11.05 0.46 -0.43
N TRP A 597 9.97 -0.31 -0.46
CA TRP A 597 9.93 -1.61 0.20
C TRP A 597 10.95 -2.58 -0.42
N THR A 598 11.10 -2.53 -1.73
CA THR A 598 12.02 -3.30 -2.58
C THR A 598 13.42 -2.68 -2.71
N ARG A 599 13.78 -1.69 -1.88
CA ARG A 599 15.11 -1.07 -1.93
C ARG A 599 16.22 -2.13 -1.89
N GLY A 600 17.25 -1.93 -2.73
CA GLY A 600 18.33 -2.90 -2.92
C GLY A 600 18.12 -3.84 -4.11
N PHE A 601 16.90 -3.94 -4.65
CA PHE A 601 16.68 -4.61 -5.93
C PHE A 601 17.16 -3.72 -7.08
N ARG A 602 17.57 -4.36 -8.18
CA ARG A 602 17.90 -3.67 -9.43
C ARG A 602 16.66 -2.95 -9.94
N ALA A 603 16.85 -1.76 -10.50
CA ALA A 603 15.77 -1.05 -11.15
C ALA A 603 15.29 -1.84 -12.38
N HIS A 604 13.99 -1.81 -12.65
CA HIS A 604 13.52 -2.09 -13.99
C HIS A 604 14.04 -0.98 -14.90
N ILE A 605 14.67 -1.35 -16.02
CA ILE A 605 15.06 -0.38 -17.03
C ILE A 605 13.76 0.13 -17.68
N GLY A 606 13.26 1.27 -17.19
CA GLY A 606 12.11 1.98 -17.73
C GLY A 606 12.42 2.67 -19.05
N LEU A 607 12.90 1.93 -20.05
CA LEU A 607 12.75 2.38 -21.43
C LEU A 607 11.26 2.30 -21.69
N GLY A 608 10.60 3.39 -22.09
CA GLY A 608 9.17 3.48 -22.42
C GLY A 608 8.73 2.58 -23.58
N GLN A 609 9.10 1.31 -23.53
CA GLN A 609 8.85 0.28 -24.49
C GLN A 609 7.49 -0.32 -24.17
N THR A 610 6.70 -0.48 -25.22
CA THR A 610 5.52 -1.33 -25.20
C THR A 610 5.87 -2.68 -24.56
N ARG A 611 4.94 -3.22 -23.78
CA ARG A 611 5.00 -4.48 -22.99
C ARG A 611 5.23 -5.76 -23.84
N THR A 612 5.96 -5.66 -24.94
CA THR A 612 6.03 -6.62 -26.05
C THR A 612 7.46 -6.99 -26.45
N THR A 613 8.51 -6.39 -25.87
CA THR A 613 9.90 -6.78 -26.15
C THR A 613 10.32 -7.93 -25.25
N THR A 614 10.33 -9.15 -25.79
CA THR A 614 10.70 -10.42 -25.11
C THR A 614 12.18 -10.57 -24.80
N ASP A 615 13.02 -9.60 -25.16
CA ASP A 615 14.47 -9.75 -25.22
C ASP A 615 15.22 -8.97 -24.14
N ILE A 616 14.52 -8.26 -23.24
CA ILE A 616 15.12 -7.53 -22.13
C ILE A 616 14.81 -8.22 -20.80
N PRO A 617 15.83 -8.59 -20.00
CA PRO A 617 15.63 -9.15 -18.67
C PRO A 617 14.84 -8.24 -17.71
N TRP A 618 13.89 -8.83 -17.00
CA TRP A 618 13.14 -8.21 -15.90
C TRP A 618 13.93 -8.33 -14.60
N PHE A 619 15.01 -7.54 -14.49
CA PHE A 619 15.99 -7.67 -13.40
C PHE A 619 15.38 -7.64 -11.98
N ALA A 620 14.44 -6.72 -11.70
CA ALA A 620 13.83 -6.67 -10.36
C ALA A 620 12.89 -7.86 -10.10
N SER A 621 12.25 -8.43 -11.12
CA SER A 621 11.46 -9.66 -10.99
C SER A 621 12.38 -10.85 -10.71
N THR A 622 13.55 -10.91 -11.35
CA THR A 622 14.59 -11.89 -10.99
C THR A 622 15.07 -11.71 -9.55
N ASP A 623 15.25 -10.46 -9.11
CA ASP A 623 15.65 -10.18 -7.73
C ASP A 623 14.56 -10.58 -6.74
N MET A 624 13.28 -10.40 -7.09
CA MET A 624 12.18 -10.91 -6.28
C MET A 624 12.21 -12.44 -6.17
N VAL A 625 12.49 -13.16 -7.27
CA VAL A 625 12.67 -14.63 -7.21
C VAL A 625 13.76 -15.03 -6.22
N ARG A 626 14.89 -14.31 -6.23
CA ARG A 626 16.09 -14.64 -5.43
C ARG A 626 16.01 -14.14 -3.97
N PHE A 627 15.33 -13.02 -3.73
CA PHE A 627 15.51 -12.23 -2.50
C PHE A 627 14.20 -11.81 -1.81
N TRP A 628 13.02 -12.26 -2.26
CA TRP A 628 11.74 -11.94 -1.60
C TRP A 628 11.76 -12.22 -0.08
N ASN A 629 12.48 -13.25 0.32
CA ASN A 629 12.63 -13.68 1.71
C ASN A 629 13.48 -12.72 2.56
N TYR A 630 14.17 -11.74 1.99
CA TYR A 630 14.91 -10.70 2.72
C TYR A 630 14.08 -9.43 2.97
N LEU A 631 12.92 -9.30 2.31
CA LEU A 631 12.09 -8.10 2.42
C LEU A 631 11.50 -7.94 3.83
N GLY A 632 11.27 -6.68 4.20
CA GLY A 632 10.73 -6.32 5.52
C GLY A 632 9.24 -6.64 5.63
N ILE A 633 8.79 -7.09 6.80
CA ILE A 633 7.36 -7.28 7.09
C ILE A 633 6.86 -6.08 7.90
N VAL A 634 5.88 -5.37 7.34
CA VAL A 634 5.19 -4.24 7.98
C VAL A 634 4.24 -4.77 9.03
N ARG A 635 4.29 -4.15 10.21
CA ARG A 635 3.44 -4.49 11.36
C ARG A 635 3.22 -3.28 12.25
N LYS A 636 2.17 -3.33 13.05
CA LYS A 636 1.90 -2.34 14.10
C LYS A 636 3.07 -2.23 15.10
N HIS A 637 3.46 -1.01 15.44
CA HIS A 637 4.52 -0.72 16.40
C HIS A 637 3.93 -0.29 17.77
N LYS A 638 4.56 -0.65 18.89
CA LYS A 638 4.00 -0.39 20.24
C LYS A 638 3.92 1.09 20.63
N LYS A 639 4.82 1.91 20.08
CA LYS A 639 4.79 3.38 20.22
C LYS A 639 4.01 3.97 19.05
N THR A 640 2.69 4.01 19.14
CA THR A 640 1.86 4.86 18.30
C THR A 640 1.46 6.09 19.11
N TYR A 641 1.47 7.27 18.49
CA TYR A 641 0.94 8.46 19.14
C TYR A 641 -0.54 8.19 19.50
N PRO A 642 -0.94 8.30 20.78
CA PRO A 642 -2.36 8.38 21.10
C PRO A 642 -2.81 9.78 20.70
N GLU A 643 -3.79 9.92 19.81
CA GLU A 643 -4.46 11.19 19.51
C GLU A 643 -5.23 11.68 20.75
N ARG A 644 -4.55 12.04 21.83
CA ARG A 644 -5.17 12.77 22.93
C ARG A 644 -5.04 14.27 22.67
N ARG A 645 -6.02 14.83 21.97
CA ARG A 645 -6.48 16.20 22.21
C ARG A 645 -8.00 16.29 22.19
N GLU A 646 -8.54 16.84 23.26
CA GLU A 646 -9.81 17.55 23.28
C GLU A 646 -9.76 18.62 22.18
N ILE A 647 -10.35 18.34 21.02
CA ILE A 647 -10.66 19.39 20.05
C ILE A 647 -12.01 19.95 20.52
N THR A 648 -11.96 21.12 21.14
CA THR A 648 -13.14 21.95 21.40
C THR A 648 -13.96 22.07 20.13
N ALA A 649 -15.27 21.87 20.27
CA ALA A 649 -16.26 21.58 19.25
C ALA A 649 -16.54 22.68 18.19
N ASN A 650 -15.59 23.57 17.87
CA ASN A 650 -15.82 24.74 17.02
C ASN A 650 -15.23 24.68 15.60
N TYR A 651 -14.60 23.58 15.19
CA TYR A 651 -14.06 23.45 13.82
C TYR A 651 -14.94 22.65 12.84
N PHE A 652 -16.17 22.30 13.22
CA PHE A 652 -17.07 21.49 12.38
C PHE A 652 -18.36 22.21 11.94
N THR A 653 -18.42 23.53 12.01
CA THR A 653 -19.59 24.32 11.56
C THR A 653 -19.32 25.30 10.43
N HIS A 654 -18.12 25.32 9.84
CA HIS A 654 -17.87 26.07 8.61
C HIS A 654 -17.08 25.19 7.64
N PHE A 655 -17.80 24.38 6.87
CA PHE A 655 -17.37 24.03 5.53
C PHE A 655 -18.52 24.34 4.58
N SER A 656 -18.65 25.61 4.19
CA SER A 656 -18.64 25.87 2.75
C SER A 656 -17.40 25.16 2.19
N THR A 657 -17.51 24.63 0.98
CA THR A 657 -16.37 24.31 0.09
C THR A 657 -15.06 24.85 0.62
N ALA A 658 -14.01 24.02 0.80
CA ALA A 658 -12.67 24.51 1.14
C ALA A 658 -12.37 25.74 0.30
N GLN A 659 -12.59 26.92 0.87
CA GLN A 659 -12.39 28.17 0.19
C GLN A 659 -10.92 28.37 0.39
N VAL A 660 -10.22 28.42 -0.71
CA VAL A 660 -8.82 28.73 -0.71
C VAL A 660 -8.72 30.12 -0.07
N LEU A 661 -8.31 30.20 1.21
CA LEU A 661 -8.34 31.45 1.97
C LEU A 661 -7.51 32.54 1.28
N ASN A 662 -6.47 32.11 0.56
CA ASN A 662 -5.92 32.81 -0.59
C ASN A 662 -5.32 31.77 -1.54
N PRO A 663 -5.85 31.56 -2.77
CA PRO A 663 -5.31 30.62 -3.75
C PRO A 663 -3.86 30.88 -4.19
N ARG A 664 -3.35 32.06 -3.87
CA ARG A 664 -2.01 32.54 -4.09
C ARG A 664 -1.64 33.36 -2.86
N SER A 665 -0.89 32.82 -1.90
CA SER A 665 -0.45 33.64 -0.73
C SER A 665 0.39 34.84 -1.18
N SER A 666 1.01 34.72 -2.35
CA SER A 666 1.55 35.81 -3.17
C SER A 666 1.63 35.31 -4.63
N LEU A 667 1.70 36.24 -5.57
CA LEU A 667 2.09 35.94 -6.95
C LEU A 667 3.59 36.21 -7.07
N LEU A 668 4.36 35.24 -7.55
CA LEU A 668 5.78 35.44 -7.87
C LEU A 668 5.90 35.80 -9.36
N SER A 669 6.63 36.86 -9.63
CA SER A 669 7.09 37.21 -10.98
C SER A 669 8.15 36.21 -11.48
N ASN A 670 8.31 36.12 -12.80
CA ASN A 670 9.37 35.34 -13.44
C ASN A 670 10.77 35.74 -12.90
N TYR A 671 10.95 37.02 -12.55
CA TYR A 671 12.17 37.54 -11.92
C TYR A 671 12.41 36.96 -10.52
N GLU A 672 11.38 36.92 -9.68
CA GLU A 672 11.48 36.35 -8.33
C GLU A 672 11.69 34.82 -8.38
N VAL A 673 11.05 34.14 -9.33
CA VAL A 673 11.26 32.72 -9.59
C VAL A 673 12.71 32.47 -10.04
N LEU A 674 13.23 33.24 -10.99
CA LEU A 674 14.62 33.11 -11.44
C LEU A 674 15.61 33.35 -10.30
N THR A 675 15.40 34.41 -9.52
CA THR A 675 16.26 34.76 -8.37
C THR A 675 16.31 33.61 -7.36
N LEU A 676 15.15 33.04 -7.00
CA LEU A 676 15.06 31.90 -6.10
C LEU A 676 15.78 30.66 -6.65
N LEU A 677 15.59 30.34 -7.94
CA LEU A 677 16.22 29.19 -8.56
C LEU A 677 17.76 29.33 -8.62
N GLN A 678 18.27 30.54 -8.87
CA GLN A 678 19.70 30.85 -8.85
C GLN A 678 20.29 30.79 -7.43
N GLU A 679 19.57 31.26 -6.41
CA GLU A 679 19.98 31.12 -5.00
C GLU A 679 20.08 29.66 -4.56
N LEU A 680 19.09 28.84 -4.97
CA LEU A 680 19.10 27.40 -4.72
C LEU A 680 20.25 26.71 -5.44
N GLU A 681 20.55 27.12 -6.68
CA GLU A 681 21.69 26.60 -7.45
C GLU A 681 23.03 26.98 -6.82
N SER A 682 23.20 28.25 -6.42
CA SER A 682 24.41 28.73 -5.74
C SER A 682 24.65 27.97 -4.43
N THR A 683 23.60 27.85 -3.60
CA THR A 683 23.65 27.09 -2.34
C THR A 683 24.05 25.63 -2.57
N HIS A 684 23.53 25.02 -3.65
CA HIS A 684 23.88 23.65 -4.03
C HIS A 684 25.34 23.53 -4.49
N LEU A 685 25.84 24.47 -5.30
CA LEU A 685 27.24 24.50 -5.74
C LEU A 685 28.20 24.72 -4.57
N GLU A 686 27.86 25.58 -3.62
CA GLU A 686 28.67 25.83 -2.42
C GLU A 686 28.78 24.58 -1.54
N ARG A 687 27.66 23.88 -1.32
CA ARG A 687 27.63 22.61 -0.60
C ARG A 687 28.46 21.54 -1.30
N SER A 688 28.36 21.46 -2.63
CA SER A 688 29.13 20.52 -3.45
C SER A 688 30.63 20.80 -3.41
N LYS A 689 31.03 22.08 -3.53
CA LYS A 689 32.44 22.50 -3.40
C LYS A 689 33.00 22.27 -2.01
N ALA A 690 32.21 22.52 -0.96
CA ALA A 690 32.59 22.25 0.43
C ALA A 690 32.84 20.76 0.65
N ALA A 691 31.98 19.89 0.12
CA ALA A 691 32.16 18.44 0.22
C ALA A 691 33.40 17.93 -0.53
N VAL A 692 33.70 18.47 -1.72
CA VAL A 692 34.92 18.14 -2.47
C VAL A 692 36.17 18.60 -1.73
N ARG A 693 36.13 19.78 -1.09
CA ARG A 693 37.24 20.30 -0.29
C ARG A 693 37.51 19.43 0.93
N ILE A 694 36.46 19.04 1.65
CA ILE A 694 36.54 18.14 2.80
C ILE A 694 37.16 16.80 2.36
N LYS A 695 36.70 16.22 1.25
CA LYS A 695 37.24 14.98 0.70
C LYS A 695 38.73 15.08 0.36
N LYS A 696 39.17 16.21 -0.22
CA LYS A 696 40.57 16.46 -0.58
C LYS A 696 41.47 16.68 0.64
N GLU A 697 40.95 17.30 1.70
CA GLU A 697 41.65 17.49 2.98
C GLU A 697 41.75 16.15 3.76
N GLU A 698 40.74 15.29 3.70
CA GLU A 698 40.75 13.93 4.25
C GLU A 698 41.77 13.02 3.52
N GLU A 699 41.82 13.09 2.19
CA GLU A 699 42.79 12.36 1.35
C GLU A 699 44.24 12.80 1.61
N ALA A 700 44.48 14.10 1.84
CA ALA A 700 45.82 14.63 2.14
C ALA A 700 46.31 14.30 3.57
N ALA A 701 45.40 14.04 4.50
CA ALA A 701 45.72 13.71 5.89
C ALA A 701 46.01 12.21 6.14
N GLY A 702 45.89 11.36 5.12
CA GLY A 702 46.19 9.92 5.21
C GLY A 702 45.26 9.13 6.15
N ALA A 703 44.06 9.66 6.43
CA ALA A 703 43.07 8.98 7.26
C ALA A 703 42.30 7.90 6.45
N PRO A 704 41.88 6.78 7.07
CA PRO A 704 41.05 5.79 6.39
C PRO A 704 39.69 6.40 6.04
N HIS A 705 39.14 6.04 4.87
CA HIS A 705 37.85 6.53 4.37
C HIS A 705 36.72 6.31 5.38
N THR A 706 36.37 7.35 6.15
CA THR A 706 35.14 7.39 6.93
C THR A 706 33.99 7.80 6.00
N HIS A 707 32.88 7.05 6.03
CA HIS A 707 31.65 7.38 5.29
C HIS A 707 31.14 8.77 5.68
N SER A 708 31.47 9.79 4.90
CA SER A 708 30.83 11.10 4.97
C SER A 708 29.39 10.96 4.49
N ASN A 709 28.43 11.54 5.22
CA ASN A 709 27.02 11.55 4.85
C ASN A 709 26.88 12.08 3.42
N PRO A 710 26.23 11.35 2.48
CA PRO A 710 25.94 11.92 1.18
C PRO A 710 25.04 13.13 1.38
N ILE A 711 25.41 14.24 0.75
CA ILE A 711 24.54 15.42 0.59
C ILE A 711 23.20 14.90 0.04
N PRO A 712 22.04 15.34 0.55
CA PRO A 712 20.75 14.89 0.04
C PRO A 712 20.73 15.08 -1.48
N ASP A 713 20.65 13.97 -2.20
CA ASP A 713 20.71 13.98 -3.65
C ASP A 713 19.38 14.55 -4.16
N ILE A 714 19.44 15.73 -4.77
CA ILE A 714 18.28 16.29 -5.45
C ILE A 714 18.07 15.42 -6.68
N SER A 715 16.88 14.81 -6.80
CA SER A 715 16.51 13.97 -7.94
C SER A 715 16.96 14.60 -9.26
N GLU A 716 17.61 13.81 -10.13
CA GLU A 716 18.10 14.28 -11.43
C GLU A 716 17.00 14.96 -12.24
N ASN A 717 15.74 14.52 -12.12
CA ASN A 717 14.60 15.16 -12.79
C ASN A 717 14.34 16.58 -12.26
N ILE A 718 14.41 16.78 -10.94
CA ILE A 718 14.26 18.10 -10.32
C ILE A 718 15.46 18.97 -10.70
N ARG A 719 16.64 18.39 -10.81
CA ARG A 719 17.85 19.10 -11.26
C ARG A 719 17.72 19.55 -12.70
N THR A 720 17.25 18.68 -13.61
CA THR A 720 17.01 19.01 -15.01
C THR A 720 15.96 20.12 -15.12
N ILE A 721 14.82 20.01 -14.43
CA ILE A 721 13.79 21.06 -14.41
C ILE A 721 14.35 22.38 -13.89
N GLN A 722 15.14 22.36 -12.81
CA GLN A 722 15.77 23.57 -12.28
C GLN A 722 16.70 24.22 -13.30
N VAL A 723 17.56 23.42 -13.95
CA VAL A 723 18.54 23.91 -14.94
C VAL A 723 17.82 24.46 -16.18
N GLU A 724 16.83 23.73 -16.71
CA GLU A 724 16.05 24.16 -17.87
C GLU A 724 15.22 25.42 -17.57
N ALA A 725 14.65 25.53 -16.37
CA ALA A 725 13.91 26.71 -15.94
C ALA A 725 14.83 27.93 -15.79
N ILE A 726 16.01 27.78 -15.20
CA ILE A 726 17.01 28.85 -15.12
C ILE A 726 17.45 29.25 -16.52
N GLN A 727 17.73 28.30 -17.41
CA GLN A 727 18.13 28.56 -18.79
C GLN A 727 17.03 29.31 -19.57
N TYR A 728 15.78 28.87 -19.46
CA TYR A 728 14.65 29.54 -20.09
C TYR A 728 14.50 30.97 -19.57
N LEU A 729 14.36 31.13 -18.25
CA LEU A 729 14.13 32.44 -17.62
C LEU A 729 15.32 33.41 -17.75
N SER A 730 16.53 32.90 -18.01
CA SER A 730 17.72 33.72 -18.28
C SER A 730 17.95 34.01 -19.76
N SER A 731 17.07 33.58 -20.66
CA SER A 731 17.24 33.79 -22.10
C SER A 731 17.13 35.26 -22.49
N ASP A 732 17.99 35.71 -23.41
CA ASP A 732 18.11 37.13 -23.82
C ASP A 732 16.83 37.75 -24.40
N TYR A 733 15.88 36.93 -24.86
CA TYR A 733 14.60 37.38 -25.41
C TYR A 733 13.50 37.54 -24.35
N LEU A 734 13.74 37.16 -23.10
CA LEU A 734 12.82 37.40 -21.98
C LEU A 734 13.21 38.68 -21.23
N PRO A 735 12.24 39.44 -20.71
CA PRO A 735 12.52 40.69 -20.01
C PRO A 735 13.18 40.48 -18.64
N THR A 736 13.19 39.24 -18.12
CA THR A 736 13.67 38.88 -16.79
C THR A 736 15.12 39.28 -16.54
N THR A 737 15.97 39.30 -17.58
CA THR A 737 17.38 39.73 -17.50
C THR A 737 17.56 41.25 -17.44
N SER A 738 16.56 42.00 -17.89
CA SER A 738 16.52 43.47 -17.90
C SER A 738 15.69 44.05 -16.75
N GLN A 739 15.22 43.19 -15.85
CA GLN A 739 14.42 43.57 -14.69
C GLN A 739 15.25 43.72 -13.43
N SER A 740 14.77 44.55 -12.51
CA SER A 740 15.36 44.73 -11.19
C SER A 740 14.25 44.79 -10.14
N PRO A 741 14.55 44.49 -8.85
CA PRO A 741 13.53 44.55 -7.80
C PRO A 741 12.90 45.94 -7.71
N SER A 742 13.72 46.99 -7.78
CA SER A 742 13.26 48.38 -7.79
C SER A 742 12.43 48.72 -9.02
N GLY A 743 12.81 48.21 -10.21
CA GLY A 743 12.07 48.42 -11.45
C GLY A 743 10.70 47.77 -11.41
N ILE A 744 10.61 46.54 -10.89
CA ILE A 744 9.34 45.80 -10.74
C ILE A 744 8.44 46.48 -9.71
N SER A 745 8.97 46.84 -8.53
CA SER A 745 8.18 47.54 -7.50
C SER A 745 7.65 48.89 -8.00
N GLN A 746 8.47 49.64 -8.75
CA GLN A 746 8.07 50.91 -9.33
C GLN A 746 7.03 50.72 -10.45
N LEU A 747 7.23 49.76 -11.35
CA LEU A 747 6.28 49.43 -12.41
C LEU A 747 4.90 49.10 -11.84
N VAL A 748 4.84 48.21 -10.85
CA VAL A 748 3.59 47.84 -10.18
C VAL A 748 2.87 49.06 -9.61
N LYS A 749 3.62 49.95 -8.98
CA LYS A 749 3.08 51.17 -8.37
C LYS A 749 2.55 52.13 -9.43
N ASP A 750 3.28 52.28 -10.53
CA ASP A 750 2.90 53.14 -11.65
C ASP A 750 1.75 52.54 -12.47
N LEU A 751 1.52 51.23 -12.38
CA LEU A 751 0.35 50.54 -12.92
C LEU A 751 -0.90 50.63 -12.02
N SER A 752 -0.76 51.10 -10.78
CA SER A 752 -1.89 51.20 -9.85
C SER A 752 -3.04 52.13 -10.27
N PRO A 753 -2.82 53.25 -11.00
CA PRO A 753 -3.89 54.14 -11.43
C PRO A 753 -4.78 53.58 -12.55
N TYR A 754 -4.32 52.52 -13.24
CA TYR A 754 -5.06 51.92 -14.35
C TYR A 754 -5.91 50.74 -13.86
N ASP A 755 -7.08 50.55 -14.48
CA ASP A 755 -8.04 49.51 -14.14
C ASP A 755 -7.60 48.12 -14.67
N LEU A 756 -6.52 47.62 -14.08
CA LEU A 756 -5.89 46.34 -14.38
C LEU A 756 -6.01 45.39 -13.18
N THR A 757 -6.42 44.16 -13.45
CA THR A 757 -6.50 43.08 -12.48
C THR A 757 -5.09 42.68 -11.98
N LYS A 758 -5.02 42.00 -10.83
CA LYS A 758 -3.75 41.47 -10.30
C LYS A 758 -3.07 40.49 -11.27
N ALA A 759 -3.84 39.75 -12.07
CA ALA A 759 -3.31 38.82 -13.06
C ALA A 759 -2.72 39.55 -14.27
N GLU A 760 -3.40 40.57 -14.78
CA GLU A 760 -2.91 41.43 -15.88
C GLU A 760 -1.63 42.17 -15.46
N LYS A 761 -1.59 42.73 -14.24
CA LYS A 761 -0.37 43.37 -13.70
C LYS A 761 0.80 42.39 -13.61
N LEU A 762 0.57 41.15 -13.16
CA LEU A 762 1.62 40.13 -13.13
C LEU A 762 2.10 39.73 -14.53
N GLN A 763 1.18 39.59 -15.49
CA GLN A 763 1.54 39.27 -16.87
C GLN A 763 2.30 40.41 -17.54
N ILE A 764 1.91 41.67 -17.29
CA ILE A 764 2.67 42.85 -17.72
C ILE A 764 4.07 42.85 -17.09
N VAL A 765 4.21 42.51 -15.81
CA VAL A 765 5.53 42.34 -15.19
C VAL A 765 6.30 41.18 -15.83
N ASN A 766 5.69 40.03 -16.12
CA ASN A 766 6.40 38.87 -16.64
C ASN A 766 6.81 38.97 -18.12
N MET A 767 6.01 39.68 -18.92
CA MET A 767 6.21 39.82 -20.37
C MET A 767 6.79 41.17 -20.77
N ALA A 768 6.64 42.19 -19.92
CA ALA A 768 7.07 43.57 -20.14
C ALA A 768 6.77 44.07 -21.57
N PRO A 769 5.49 44.12 -21.97
CA PRO A 769 5.11 44.47 -23.34
C PRO A 769 5.55 45.90 -23.68
N THR A 770 6.19 46.06 -24.83
CA THR A 770 6.71 47.34 -25.33
C THR A 770 5.96 47.83 -26.56
N THR A 771 5.04 47.02 -27.09
CA THR A 771 4.18 47.38 -28.21
C THR A 771 2.70 47.23 -27.85
N PRO A 772 1.79 47.98 -28.50
CA PRO A 772 0.35 47.82 -28.30
C PRO A 772 -0.13 46.38 -28.53
N VAL A 773 0.41 45.71 -29.56
CA VAL A 773 0.04 44.33 -29.92
C VAL A 773 0.30 43.34 -28.78
N GLU A 774 1.40 43.49 -28.06
CA GLU A 774 1.72 42.63 -26.92
C GLU A 774 0.79 42.89 -25.73
N LEU A 775 0.31 44.13 -25.58
CA LEU A 775 -0.63 44.49 -24.52
C LEU A 775 -2.05 43.95 -24.80
N TYR A 776 -2.47 43.88 -26.07
CA TYR A 776 -3.73 43.23 -26.50
C TYR A 776 -3.81 41.74 -26.16
N VAL A 777 -2.66 41.07 -26.02
CA VAL A 777 -2.60 39.65 -25.63
C VAL A 777 -2.83 39.47 -24.12
N ILE A 778 -2.68 40.53 -23.33
CA ILE A 778 -2.75 40.50 -21.86
C ILE A 778 -4.06 41.09 -21.35
N VAL A 779 -4.58 42.14 -22.00
CA VAL A 779 -5.73 42.92 -21.53
C VAL A 779 -6.86 42.86 -22.57
N GLU A 780 -8.01 42.31 -22.19
CA GLU A 780 -9.21 42.27 -23.04
C GLU A 780 -9.86 43.65 -23.14
N GLU A 781 -10.47 43.98 -24.30
CA GLU A 781 -11.13 45.25 -24.60
C GLU A 781 -10.24 46.48 -24.28
N LEU A 782 -8.97 46.39 -24.69
CA LEU A 782 -7.91 47.35 -24.34
C LEU A 782 -8.23 48.81 -24.74
N GLU A 783 -8.85 49.03 -25.90
CA GLU A 783 -9.19 50.39 -26.39
C GLU A 783 -10.25 51.06 -25.51
N ASP A 784 -11.26 50.30 -25.09
CA ASP A 784 -12.35 50.80 -24.25
C ASP A 784 -11.89 51.02 -22.80
N ARG A 785 -10.97 50.19 -22.30
CA ARG A 785 -10.50 50.24 -20.91
C ARG A 785 -9.37 51.24 -20.68
N LEU A 786 -8.44 51.37 -21.62
CA LEU A 786 -7.23 52.17 -21.45
C LEU A 786 -7.15 53.36 -22.40
N GLY A 787 -7.86 53.36 -23.54
CA GLY A 787 -7.94 54.50 -24.46
C GLY A 787 -6.60 55.21 -24.69
N ASP A 788 -6.56 56.53 -24.45
CA ASP A 788 -5.37 57.38 -24.61
C ASP A 788 -4.22 57.08 -23.61
N ALA A 789 -4.45 56.28 -22.57
CA ALA A 789 -3.44 55.92 -21.57
C ALA A 789 -2.52 54.77 -22.01
N MET A 790 -2.78 54.13 -23.15
CA MET A 790 -1.97 53.01 -23.66
C MET A 790 -0.50 53.39 -23.87
N ASP A 791 -0.23 54.55 -24.47
CA ASP A 791 1.14 55.03 -24.70
C ASP A 791 1.88 55.34 -23.38
N SER A 792 1.14 55.79 -22.36
CA SER A 792 1.67 56.04 -21.01
C SER A 792 2.04 54.74 -20.29
N ILE A 793 1.23 53.68 -20.45
CA ILE A 793 1.51 52.36 -19.88
C ILE A 793 2.75 51.74 -20.54
N LEU A 794 2.82 51.78 -21.87
CA LEU A 794 3.98 51.25 -22.61
C LEU A 794 5.27 52.00 -22.25
N SER A 795 5.22 53.32 -22.13
CA SER A 795 6.34 54.16 -21.67
C SER A 795 6.78 53.78 -20.24
N THR A 796 5.81 53.54 -19.35
CA THR A 796 6.05 53.11 -17.97
C THR A 796 6.76 51.75 -17.93
N ILE A 797 6.28 50.77 -18.71
CA ILE A 797 6.88 49.44 -18.81
C ILE A 797 8.31 49.53 -19.35
N GLN A 798 8.52 50.29 -20.42
CA GLN A 798 9.85 50.49 -21.00
C GLN A 798 10.83 51.16 -20.02
N SER A 799 10.34 52.12 -19.22
CA SER A 799 11.16 52.78 -18.20
C SER A 799 11.57 51.85 -17.06
N SER A 800 10.73 50.86 -16.73
CA SER A 800 11.00 49.88 -15.67
C SER A 800 12.15 48.91 -16.00
N LEU A 801 12.38 48.67 -17.29
CA LEU A 801 13.48 47.86 -17.82
C LEU A 801 14.80 48.64 -17.96
N SER A 802 14.75 49.96 -17.85
CA SER A 802 15.87 50.87 -18.17
C SER A 802 16.67 51.35 -16.95
N SER A 803 16.45 50.79 -15.75
CA SER A 803 17.27 51.13 -14.59
C SER A 803 18.65 50.46 -14.69
N PRO A 804 19.77 51.21 -14.79
CA PRO A 804 21.07 50.60 -14.96
C PRO A 804 21.47 49.85 -13.68
N ALA A 805 21.89 48.59 -13.84
CA ALA A 805 22.68 47.90 -12.82
C ALA A 805 23.92 48.75 -12.49
N PRO A 806 24.33 48.88 -11.22
CA PRO A 806 25.55 49.60 -10.89
C PRO A 806 26.75 48.91 -11.56
N THR A 807 27.44 49.64 -12.45
CA THR A 807 28.64 49.17 -13.13
C THR A 807 29.74 48.84 -12.11
N PRO A 808 30.40 47.67 -12.19
CA PRO A 808 31.61 47.43 -11.42
C PRO A 808 32.73 48.31 -11.99
N THR A 809 33.13 49.34 -11.26
CA THR A 809 34.33 50.11 -11.56
C THR A 809 35.56 49.23 -11.44
N HIS A 810 36.34 49.15 -12.52
CA HIS A 810 37.66 48.55 -12.54
C HIS A 810 38.56 49.13 -11.43
N ALA A 811 39.28 48.22 -10.79
CA ALA A 811 40.14 48.39 -9.63
C ALA A 811 41.16 49.54 -9.70
N PRO A 812 41.42 50.19 -8.55
CA PRO A 812 42.77 50.57 -8.16
C PRO A 812 43.37 49.53 -7.22
N ALA A 813 44.67 49.34 -7.43
CA ALA A 813 45.62 48.48 -6.74
C ALA A 813 45.36 48.18 -5.25
N ILE A 814 45.63 46.91 -4.92
CA ILE A 814 45.90 46.39 -3.60
C ILE A 814 46.95 47.28 -2.90
N ASN A 815 46.53 47.95 -1.83
CA ASN A 815 47.41 48.33 -0.74
C ASN A 815 46.77 47.89 0.57
N GLY A 816 47.53 47.10 1.33
CA GLY A 816 47.09 46.43 2.55
C GLY A 816 46.73 47.41 3.67
N SER A 817 45.62 47.14 4.34
CA SER A 817 45.39 47.52 5.76
C SER A 817 44.06 47.06 6.36
N ASN A 818 43.08 46.54 5.61
CA ASN A 818 41.76 46.18 6.17
C ASN A 818 41.46 44.68 6.35
N THR A 819 42.40 43.79 6.07
CA THR A 819 42.28 42.35 6.40
C THR A 819 42.64 42.00 7.86
N ALA A 820 43.18 42.93 8.64
CA ALA A 820 43.61 42.67 10.02
C ALA A 820 42.45 42.67 11.04
N ASN A 821 41.41 43.49 10.87
CA ASN A 821 40.37 43.67 11.90
C ASN A 821 39.21 42.64 11.85
N MET A 822 39.01 41.92 10.74
CA MET A 822 38.02 40.83 10.68
C MET A 822 38.61 39.47 11.05
N GLN A 823 39.89 39.20 10.76
CA GLN A 823 40.56 37.98 11.21
C GLN A 823 40.80 37.97 12.72
N GLN A 824 41.02 39.11 13.37
CA GLN A 824 41.23 39.17 14.82
C GLN A 824 39.94 38.93 15.62
N LYS A 825 38.77 39.27 15.05
CA LYS A 825 37.45 39.04 15.67
C LYS A 825 36.94 37.60 15.48
N GLN A 826 37.36 36.91 14.42
CA GLN A 826 37.07 35.49 14.20
C GLN A 826 38.04 34.57 14.97
N LEU A 827 39.30 34.98 15.16
CA LEU A 827 40.29 34.23 15.96
C LEU A 827 40.08 34.34 17.49
N SER A 828 39.45 35.43 18.00
CA SER A 828 39.12 35.53 19.44
C SER A 828 37.94 34.67 19.87
N ILE A 829 37.03 34.38 18.94
CA ILE A 829 35.86 33.51 19.17
C ILE A 829 36.31 32.04 19.17
N LEU A 830 37.24 31.68 18.26
CA LEU A 830 37.81 30.33 18.20
C LEU A 830 38.75 30.02 19.38
N SER A 831 39.52 30.99 19.91
CA SER A 831 40.38 30.76 21.08
C SER A 831 39.64 30.66 22.42
N THR A 832 38.43 31.22 22.52
CA THR A 832 37.57 31.12 23.72
C THR A 832 36.86 29.76 23.80
N ILE A 833 36.58 29.14 22.64
CA ILE A 833 35.99 27.80 22.55
C ILE A 833 37.06 26.72 22.81
N GLN A 834 38.32 27.00 22.51
CA GLN A 834 39.41 26.03 22.66
C GLN A 834 40.01 25.97 24.09
N SER A 835 39.78 26.98 24.94
CA SER A 835 40.26 27.01 26.34
C SER A 835 39.28 26.42 27.37
N SER A 836 38.02 26.15 26.97
CA SER A 836 36.99 25.54 27.83
C SER A 836 36.93 24.00 27.73
N LEU A 837 37.72 23.39 26.84
CA LEU A 837 37.78 21.93 26.64
C LEU A 837 39.07 21.28 27.20
N SER A 838 39.91 22.03 27.91
CA SER A 838 41.14 21.53 28.51
C SER A 838 41.22 21.89 29.99
N SER A 839 40.63 21.06 30.84
CA SER A 839 41.07 20.88 32.23
C SER A 839 40.86 19.41 32.65
N PRO A 840 41.86 18.76 33.26
CA PRO A 840 41.84 17.31 33.52
C PRO A 840 40.97 16.95 34.73
N ALA A 841 40.26 15.83 34.64
CA ALA A 841 39.54 15.22 35.76
C ALA A 841 40.51 14.54 36.75
N PRO A 842 40.33 14.65 38.07
CA PRO A 842 41.04 13.83 39.04
C PRO A 842 40.32 12.50 39.30
N THR A 843 41.11 11.47 39.61
CA THR A 843 40.76 10.06 39.77
C THR A 843 40.06 9.69 41.09
N LEU A 844 39.04 8.82 40.94
CA LEU A 844 38.55 7.68 41.75
C LEU A 844 38.32 7.78 43.28
N THR A 845 37.09 7.45 43.71
CA THR A 845 36.76 6.37 44.70
C THR A 845 35.23 6.20 44.89
N HIS A 846 34.76 4.96 45.14
CA HIS A 846 33.36 4.55 45.40
C HIS A 846 32.95 4.70 46.90
N PRO A 847 31.72 4.30 47.34
CA PRO A 847 30.42 5.01 47.48
C PRO A 847 30.07 5.21 49.01
N PRO A 848 28.88 5.66 49.55
CA PRO A 848 27.50 5.16 49.31
C PRO A 848 26.28 6.13 49.48
N ALA A 849 25.12 5.65 49.01
CA ALA A 849 23.71 5.77 49.42
C ALA A 849 23.08 6.99 50.19
N ILE A 850 21.78 7.22 49.86
CA ILE A 850 20.60 7.63 50.69
C ILE A 850 19.90 8.98 50.35
N ASN A 851 18.58 8.85 50.05
CA ASN A 851 17.37 9.71 50.21
C ASN A 851 17.39 11.25 50.07
N GLY A 852 16.31 11.76 49.42
CA GLY A 852 15.46 12.81 50.02
C GLY A 852 15.23 14.12 49.26
N SER A 853 13.99 14.30 48.77
CA SER A 853 13.14 15.51 48.86
C SER A 853 13.60 16.91 48.38
N ASN A 854 12.80 17.43 47.44
CA ASN A 854 12.14 18.76 47.38
C ASN A 854 12.89 20.11 47.35
N THR A 855 12.34 20.96 46.45
CA THR A 855 12.07 22.41 46.52
C THR A 855 13.09 23.48 46.09
N ASN A 856 12.64 24.22 45.06
CA ASN A 856 12.55 25.69 44.92
C ASN A 856 13.66 26.58 44.32
N MET A 857 13.13 27.48 43.48
CA MET A 857 13.50 28.89 43.20
C MET A 857 14.51 29.24 42.09
N GLN A 858 13.92 29.73 40.99
CA GLN A 858 14.15 31.03 40.34
C GLN A 858 15.33 31.88 40.85
N GLN A 859 16.23 32.26 39.95
CA GLN A 859 16.53 33.64 39.52
C GLN A 859 17.87 33.73 38.76
N LYS A 860 17.94 34.68 37.80
CA LYS A 860 19.09 35.15 37.00
C LYS A 860 19.44 34.21 35.81
N GLN A 861 19.46 34.64 34.55
CA GLN A 861 19.85 35.92 33.97
C GLN A 861 19.10 36.15 32.65
N SER A 862 18.40 37.28 32.55
CA SER A 862 18.04 37.95 31.31
C SER A 862 19.19 38.88 30.92
N LEU A 863 19.80 38.70 29.74
CA LEU A 863 20.43 39.76 28.93
C LEU A 863 21.06 39.11 27.68
N PHE A 864 20.89 39.78 26.54
CA PHE A 864 21.37 39.49 25.17
C PHE A 864 20.48 38.62 24.28
N LEU A 865 19.61 39.28 23.50
CA LEU A 865 19.78 39.37 22.04
C LEU A 865 18.84 40.45 21.48
N LYS A 866 19.45 41.53 21.00
CA LYS A 866 18.87 42.52 20.09
C LYS A 866 19.04 41.92 18.69
N GLU A 867 17.95 41.70 17.96
CA GLU A 867 18.02 41.30 16.55
C GLU A 867 18.52 42.48 15.69
N PRO A 868 19.36 42.24 14.67
CA PRO A 868 19.59 43.20 13.62
C PRO A 868 18.47 43.07 12.57
N THR A 869 17.80 44.19 12.33
CA THR A 869 16.90 44.42 11.21
C THR A 869 17.68 44.44 9.89
N SER A 870 17.23 43.65 8.91
CA SER A 870 17.54 43.83 7.50
C SER A 870 16.22 43.85 6.74
N GLY A 871 15.89 45.00 6.17
CA GLY A 871 14.65 45.23 5.46
C GLY A 871 14.76 44.97 3.96
N ALA A 872 13.66 44.48 3.40
CA ALA A 872 13.25 44.65 2.01
C ALA A 872 11.72 44.47 2.02
N GLY A 873 10.98 45.56 1.75
CA GLY A 873 9.52 45.61 1.85
C GLY A 873 8.84 44.87 0.70
N GLY A 874 7.95 43.94 1.04
CA GLY A 874 6.96 43.36 0.12
C GLY A 874 5.58 43.93 0.39
N TRP A 875 4.75 43.92 -0.64
CA TRP A 875 3.30 44.16 -0.85
C TRP A 875 2.26 44.21 0.30
N GLU A 876 2.63 44.31 1.57
CA GLU A 876 1.72 44.14 2.70
C GLU A 876 0.97 45.41 3.15
N ASP A 877 1.29 46.60 2.64
CA ASP A 877 0.65 47.84 3.10
C ASP A 877 -0.31 48.45 2.06
N MET A 878 -1.53 47.90 1.93
CA MET A 878 -2.72 48.67 1.54
C MET A 878 -3.96 48.12 2.26
N ASP A 879 -4.65 49.01 2.95
CA ASP A 879 -5.61 48.80 4.04
C ASP A 879 -6.76 47.79 3.78
N ALA A 880 -7.01 46.99 4.81
CA ALA A 880 -8.28 46.35 5.09
C ALA A 880 -9.26 47.36 5.70
N ASP A 881 -10.55 47.19 5.41
CA ASP A 881 -11.72 47.93 5.93
C ASP A 881 -12.19 49.17 5.14
N ALA A 882 -12.92 48.92 4.05
CA ALA A 882 -14.02 49.78 3.60
C ALA A 882 -15.12 48.99 2.89
N ILE A 883 -16.12 48.59 3.69
CA ILE A 883 -17.57 48.51 3.40
C ILE A 883 -18.07 47.54 2.30
N ILE A 884 -18.83 46.58 2.83
CA ILE A 884 -19.82 45.67 2.24
C ILE A 884 -20.89 46.43 1.44
N ASP A 885 -21.28 45.91 0.28
CA ASP A 885 -22.70 45.84 -0.08
C ASP A 885 -22.99 44.67 -1.05
N ASP A 886 -24.08 43.99 -0.73
CA ASP A 886 -24.66 42.82 -1.40
C ASP A 886 -24.95 43.04 -2.89
N VAL A 887 -24.57 42.09 -3.75
CA VAL A 887 -25.38 41.74 -4.92
C VAL A 887 -25.27 40.23 -5.18
N ASP A 888 -26.35 39.52 -4.85
CA ASP A 888 -26.64 38.16 -5.30
C ASP A 888 -26.60 38.09 -6.84
N PHE A 889 -25.92 37.09 -7.40
CA PHE A 889 -26.13 36.68 -8.78
C PHE A 889 -26.81 35.31 -8.82
N VAL A 890 -28.13 35.38 -9.00
CA VAL A 890 -28.98 34.29 -9.48
C VAL A 890 -28.79 34.21 -10.99
N ASP A 891 -28.37 33.07 -11.52
CA ASP A 891 -28.44 32.82 -12.97
C ASP A 891 -29.73 32.06 -13.31
N HIS A 892 -30.66 32.79 -13.90
CA HIS A 892 -31.72 32.26 -14.75
C HIS A 892 -31.37 32.64 -16.19
N GLY A 893 -31.13 31.64 -17.04
CA GLY A 893 -30.90 31.88 -18.47
C GLY A 893 -31.12 30.63 -19.32
N GLU A 894 -32.37 30.34 -19.66
CA GLU A 894 -32.70 29.57 -20.86
C GLU A 894 -32.25 30.34 -22.11
N GLY A 895 -31.68 29.64 -23.10
CA GLY A 895 -31.33 30.19 -24.40
C GLY A 895 -31.40 29.11 -25.48
N THR A 896 -32.53 29.08 -26.18
CA THR A 896 -32.92 28.19 -27.27
C THR A 896 -32.12 28.42 -28.55
N GLY A 897 -31.77 27.34 -29.26
CA GLY A 897 -31.32 27.35 -30.66
C GLY A 897 -32.36 26.67 -31.54
N ILE A 898 -32.97 27.44 -32.44
CA ILE A 898 -34.08 27.07 -33.34
C ILE A 898 -33.53 26.53 -34.67
N GLU A 899 -34.21 25.53 -35.23
CA GLU A 899 -34.08 24.98 -36.59
C GLU A 899 -34.32 26.03 -37.69
N GLY A 900 -33.68 25.87 -38.85
CA GLY A 900 -34.00 26.63 -40.05
C GLY A 900 -33.33 26.03 -41.29
N ASP A 901 -34.10 25.24 -42.04
CA ASP A 901 -33.78 24.68 -43.36
C ASP A 901 -33.46 25.77 -44.40
N LEU A 902 -32.53 25.45 -45.31
CA LEU A 902 -32.55 25.95 -46.69
C LEU A 902 -32.02 24.86 -47.64
N ASP A 903 -32.95 24.23 -48.37
CA ASP A 903 -32.70 23.49 -49.60
C ASP A 903 -32.16 24.42 -50.69
N VAL A 904 -31.14 23.98 -51.45
CA VAL A 904 -31.08 24.13 -52.93
C VAL A 904 -30.31 22.94 -53.51
N GLU A 905 -30.88 22.35 -54.55
CA GLU A 905 -30.50 21.15 -55.30
C GLU A 905 -29.24 21.28 -56.19
N GLU A 906 -28.94 20.12 -56.80
CA GLU A 906 -28.36 19.84 -58.13
C GLU A 906 -26.87 19.43 -58.24
N ASP A 907 -26.74 18.12 -58.50
CA ASP A 907 -25.95 17.45 -59.55
C ASP A 907 -24.42 17.66 -59.67
N TYR A 908 -23.65 16.57 -59.61
CA TYR A 908 -23.22 15.77 -60.77
C TYR A 908 -22.14 14.73 -60.35
N GLU A 909 -22.40 13.49 -60.77
CA GLU A 909 -21.53 12.30 -60.98
C GLU A 909 -20.60 11.77 -59.87
#